data_AF-A0A938L7S8-F1
#
_entry.id   AF-A0A938L7S8-F1
#
_cell.length_a   1.000
_cell.length_b   1.000
_cell.length_c   1.000
_cell.angle_alpha   90.00
_cell.angle_beta   90.00
_cell.angle_gamma   90.00
#
_symmetry.space_group_name_H-M   'P 1'
#
loop_
_entity.id
_entity.type
_entity.pdbx_description
1 polymer ?
#
loop_
_entity_poly.entity_id
_entity_poly.type
_entity_poly.pdbx_seq_one_letter_code
_entity_poly.pdbx_strand_id
1 'polypeptide(L)'
;MLRRFSVAAAVLASCFSPLSAAELLFPQERQAFYSHEPIELAVTGLPEGAKAVVELVPTRAAVTPISFDVLGKTGTTTVEVTSGSLAPDVYVVKLDGKEIGKLTISSGVIDSTLLVSQTASLNELKAGGANFFLGNAFSFGRLNPRQDGPSLAPRGTKTVGMRVFEDAIAANLPTVVYMYWTGYVTHKPFGSMKSWAAAEMNDSMRLLSFHTSQRVRRFAPNIISVGTLDEPGLGWGKTPAGGTASGFPDWDEQAWYEQRGWQFTDDPASRADDDWLKYMTIRCEIMRDCQRQARRDLKTPWPQATFSTDLYAPHAIMDGTDPLNQEVNDLPASHVFVDWGIDRLGAYSGVQLEKSHDPTSRMAHAMNGQLFGDPVAPPQQTHAYRAAVNGMLAAGLTSNWWLNTGVMKPADLAEVNNAAKKIGPVFKETMFTGHDVAVLWSFTELAMRQKDITLKESRKKTGEQIKRMIVSLPENTALQEKEIDINAYHIGGDYKESVLTAHYALARAGFPAQIIHERTLPYGALKTIKTLVIVGQTHALPDTITEHLKKFSDAGGRIIVDKSTTQDFRNAIVADVDLRGLSYRWSVLFLQDAKSFKTPREASLFQTNHFMDEPVRNAVAPLKAAMRQTASKLWAETDSTELLIEHQRGGEGTILLAINGYEELPAIADDKKYPIYNYAPYSPKFALRLPALSLEVGRSTGANPQSSPVVFTLEGPNFDRSIELADPAAPIAAKFEPGEMKVYFVAPRKPEGIAVAATVHNGTLAIEATLKRLSMPWPIVVSITDPTGQELFRVNRSTNLTGKFYETFPLGANAPSGEYVVKLTSVVANLAGETKAAHQSKSRVPRAVANVRVFDAERLKDFLLTKPEFVVATHSNTPADAVRLLTDRLAIAGLKVTVKPESEVLRKVAYPRVWNPYAKVFTVSKTKEPTALKFDKEITLNVDASGSFTAKTADGQDVSNDWRLPNARITIVGEGFVDFSGDVEQCYEPGVQLHVNEQRQVTSLNADVTEVKTSTEFRARWAKPWSKLTQHVGAYQLPAQLPEAYTTDSHLIVLGSSTTSHAVALLQASELLPQIADEKYPGPGGALVSLCWSPFAVEKNAIVLASSDLAGLKAAVEALTQLLK
;
A
#
# COMPACT_ATOMS: atom_id res chain seq x y z
N MET A 1 -71.81 61.17 -39.76
CA MET A 1 -70.75 60.21 -40.15
C MET A 1 -69.53 60.47 -39.25
N LEU A 2 -69.32 59.64 -38.24
CA LEU A 2 -68.19 59.73 -37.28
C LEU A 2 -67.10 58.74 -37.68
N ARG A 3 -65.85 59.20 -37.88
CA ARG A 3 -64.66 58.35 -38.00
C ARG A 3 -63.82 58.50 -36.73
N ARG A 4 -63.51 57.36 -36.12
CA ARG A 4 -62.68 57.19 -34.92
C ARG A 4 -61.19 57.17 -35.29
N PHE A 5 -60.38 57.85 -34.49
CA PHE A 5 -58.94 57.63 -34.36
C PHE A 5 -58.70 56.62 -33.23
N SER A 6 -57.87 55.60 -33.48
CA SER A 6 -57.40 54.65 -32.48
C SER A 6 -55.92 54.91 -32.19
N VAL A 7 -55.60 55.15 -30.91
CA VAL A 7 -54.24 55.24 -30.38
C VAL A 7 -53.83 53.84 -29.91
N ALA A 8 -52.67 53.36 -30.36
CA ALA A 8 -52.06 52.11 -29.90
C ALA A 8 -51.11 52.38 -28.73
N ALA A 9 -51.34 51.71 -27.59
CA ALA A 9 -50.42 51.67 -26.47
C ALA A 9 -49.55 50.41 -26.58
N ALA A 10 -48.24 50.58 -26.74
CA ALA A 10 -47.25 49.51 -26.67
C ALA A 10 -46.88 49.28 -25.20
N VAL A 11 -47.23 48.11 -24.67
CA VAL A 11 -46.81 47.65 -23.34
C VAL A 11 -45.45 46.96 -23.48
N LEU A 12 -44.42 47.59 -22.89
CA LEU A 12 -43.10 47.01 -22.66
C LEU A 12 -43.23 45.86 -21.63
N ALA A 13 -43.35 44.63 -22.13
CA ALA A 13 -43.15 43.44 -21.31
C ALA A 13 -41.65 43.32 -20.99
N SER A 14 -41.26 43.75 -19.79
CA SER A 14 -39.93 43.57 -19.25
C SER A 14 -39.62 42.08 -19.20
N CYS A 15 -38.56 41.65 -19.89
CA CYS A 15 -37.99 40.31 -19.81
C CYS A 15 -37.45 40.06 -18.39
N PHE A 16 -38.32 39.63 -17.47
CA PHE A 16 -37.85 39.02 -16.23
C PHE A 16 -37.32 37.64 -16.59
N SER A 17 -35.99 37.50 -16.67
CA SER A 17 -35.34 36.19 -16.67
C SER A 17 -35.89 35.39 -15.49
N PRO A 18 -36.40 34.16 -15.70
CA PRO A 18 -36.92 33.35 -14.62
C PRO A 18 -35.83 33.19 -13.56
N LEU A 19 -36.14 33.56 -12.31
CA LEU A 19 -35.25 33.33 -11.18
C LEU A 19 -34.88 31.83 -11.16
N SER A 20 -33.58 31.53 -11.15
CA SER A 20 -33.10 30.17 -11.01
C SER A 20 -33.62 29.58 -9.70
N ALA A 21 -34.23 28.40 -9.73
CA ALA A 21 -34.64 27.72 -8.51
C ALA A 21 -33.43 27.47 -7.60
N ALA A 22 -33.62 27.58 -6.29
CA ALA A 22 -32.56 27.27 -5.32
C ALA A 22 -32.09 25.82 -5.48
N GLU A 23 -30.78 25.62 -5.47
CA GLU A 23 -30.14 24.31 -5.64
C GLU A 23 -29.14 24.08 -4.52
N LEU A 24 -29.17 22.89 -3.93
CA LEU A 24 -28.20 22.44 -2.93
C LEU A 24 -27.06 21.69 -3.61
N LEU A 25 -25.82 22.09 -3.30
CA LEU A 25 -24.58 21.56 -3.81
C LEU A 25 -23.73 20.98 -2.68
N PHE A 26 -22.90 20.00 -3.02
CA PHE A 26 -21.83 19.48 -2.17
C PHE A 26 -20.49 19.98 -2.71
N PRO A 27 -19.87 21.05 -2.15
CA PRO A 27 -18.62 21.60 -2.68
C PRO A 27 -17.47 20.59 -2.81
N GLN A 28 -17.43 19.62 -1.90
CA GLN A 28 -16.45 18.53 -1.87
C GLN A 28 -16.75 17.41 -2.88
N GLU A 29 -17.92 17.44 -3.54
CA GLU A 29 -18.49 16.37 -4.37
C GLU A 29 -18.53 15.01 -3.65
N ARG A 30 -18.68 15.06 -2.32
CA ARG A 30 -18.72 13.88 -1.46
C ARG A 30 -20.11 13.61 -0.92
N GLN A 31 -20.44 12.33 -0.75
CA GLN A 31 -21.69 11.81 -0.18
C GLN A 31 -21.44 10.82 0.95
N ALA A 32 -20.19 10.49 1.25
CA ALA A 32 -19.82 9.65 2.39
C ALA A 32 -18.73 10.34 3.22
N PHE A 33 -18.96 10.42 4.53
CA PHE A 33 -18.10 11.09 5.49
C PHE A 33 -18.02 10.28 6.77
N TYR A 34 -16.89 10.33 7.47
CA TYR A 34 -16.87 9.96 8.87
C TYR A 34 -17.54 11.03 9.71
N SER A 35 -18.15 10.61 10.81
CA SER A 35 -18.88 11.48 11.74
C SER A 35 -18.05 12.62 12.32
N HIS A 36 -16.72 12.48 12.35
CA HIS A 36 -15.80 13.50 12.84
C HIS A 36 -15.27 14.42 11.71
N GLU A 37 -15.70 14.24 10.47
CA GLU A 37 -15.36 15.15 9.38
C GLU A 37 -16.36 16.33 9.33
N PRO A 38 -15.91 17.55 8.99
CA PRO A 38 -16.81 18.64 8.63
C PRO A 38 -17.39 18.41 7.23
N ILE A 39 -18.65 18.82 7.05
CA ILE A 39 -19.38 18.67 5.79
C ILE A 39 -19.85 20.04 5.33
N GLU A 40 -19.42 20.45 4.13
CA GLU A 40 -19.88 21.71 3.55
C GLU A 40 -21.11 21.49 2.67
N LEU A 41 -22.11 22.35 2.85
CA LEU A 41 -23.34 22.39 2.08
C LEU A 41 -23.50 23.80 1.52
N ALA A 42 -23.76 23.91 0.22
CA ALA A 42 -23.88 25.20 -0.45
C ALA A 42 -25.24 25.34 -1.13
N VAL A 43 -25.95 26.43 -0.90
CA VAL A 43 -27.22 26.75 -1.57
C VAL A 43 -26.99 27.88 -2.55
N THR A 44 -27.16 27.60 -3.84
CA THR A 44 -27.06 28.58 -4.93
C THR A 44 -28.43 28.95 -5.48
N GLY A 45 -28.53 30.06 -6.20
CA GLY A 45 -29.79 30.55 -6.79
C GLY A 45 -30.79 31.13 -5.79
N LEU A 46 -30.43 31.25 -4.50
CA LEU A 46 -31.29 31.82 -3.47
C LEU A 46 -31.16 33.35 -3.46
N PRO A 47 -32.25 34.13 -3.68
CA PRO A 47 -32.17 35.59 -3.69
C PRO A 47 -31.65 36.16 -2.37
N GLU A 48 -30.98 37.31 -2.42
CA GLU A 48 -30.44 37.95 -1.22
C GLU A 48 -31.54 38.22 -0.18
N GLY A 49 -31.32 37.76 1.06
CA GLY A 49 -32.27 37.84 2.16
C GLY A 49 -33.41 36.81 2.13
N ALA A 50 -33.59 36.06 1.04
CA ALA A 50 -34.54 34.95 1.00
C ALA A 50 -34.07 33.80 1.90
N LYS A 51 -35.01 33.01 2.40
CA LYS A 51 -34.73 31.85 3.25
C LYS A 51 -34.97 30.56 2.48
N ALA A 52 -34.11 29.57 2.69
CA ALA A 52 -34.38 28.18 2.37
C ALA A 52 -34.09 27.30 3.60
N VAL A 53 -34.82 26.20 3.74
CA VAL A 53 -34.63 25.25 4.84
C VAL A 53 -33.88 24.02 4.32
N VAL A 54 -32.75 23.70 4.94
CA VAL A 54 -32.04 22.45 4.68
C VAL A 54 -32.34 21.48 5.81
N GLU A 55 -32.77 20.27 5.46
CA GLU A 55 -33.05 19.19 6.41
C GLU A 55 -32.15 17.98 6.13
N LEU A 56 -31.58 17.42 7.19
CA LEU A 56 -30.81 16.18 7.19
C LEU A 56 -31.60 15.17 8.01
N VAL A 57 -32.32 14.27 7.32
CA VAL A 57 -33.27 13.33 7.93
C VAL A 57 -32.64 11.93 7.99
N PRO A 58 -32.29 11.40 9.17
CA PRO A 58 -31.70 10.07 9.31
C PRO A 58 -32.70 8.97 8.93
N THR A 59 -32.18 7.81 8.49
CA THR A 59 -33.04 6.65 8.21
C THR A 59 -33.48 5.91 9.48
N ARG A 60 -32.72 6.00 10.59
CA ARG A 60 -33.13 5.44 11.88
C ARG A 60 -34.04 6.42 12.63
N ALA A 61 -35.24 5.95 12.97
CA ALA A 61 -36.25 6.77 13.67
C ALA A 61 -35.81 7.31 15.04
N ALA A 62 -34.85 6.66 15.71
CA ALA A 62 -34.36 7.09 17.02
C ALA A 62 -33.39 8.30 16.94
N VAL A 63 -32.78 8.53 15.77
CA VAL A 63 -31.85 9.65 15.56
C VAL A 63 -32.65 10.90 15.21
N THR A 64 -32.34 12.04 15.84
CA THR A 64 -33.11 13.28 15.63
C THR A 64 -32.71 13.93 14.29
N PRO A 65 -33.66 14.32 13.42
CA PRO A 65 -33.36 15.10 12.22
C PRO A 65 -32.71 16.45 12.57
N ILE A 66 -31.81 16.94 11.72
CA ILE A 66 -31.26 18.29 11.83
C ILE A 66 -31.92 19.17 10.76
N SER A 67 -32.42 20.33 11.15
CA SER A 67 -33.02 21.33 10.25
C SER A 67 -32.46 22.70 10.58
N PHE A 68 -32.11 23.48 9.55
CA PHE A 68 -31.61 24.85 9.72
C PHE A 68 -31.93 25.75 8.53
N ASP A 69 -32.10 27.04 8.81
CA ASP A 69 -32.29 28.08 7.81
C ASP A 69 -30.95 28.42 7.13
N VAL A 70 -30.98 28.58 5.81
CA VAL A 70 -29.93 29.22 5.01
C VAL A 70 -30.50 30.53 4.47
N LEU A 71 -29.80 31.63 4.74
CA LEU A 71 -30.16 32.95 4.23
C LEU A 71 -29.38 33.24 2.95
N GLY A 72 -30.08 33.58 1.87
CA GLY A 72 -29.48 33.96 0.60
C GLY A 72 -28.59 35.20 0.77
N LYS A 73 -27.46 35.16 0.08
CA LYS A 73 -26.50 36.27 -0.04
C LYS A 73 -26.33 36.60 -1.51
N THR A 74 -25.57 37.64 -1.83
CA THR A 74 -25.09 37.86 -3.19
C THR A 74 -24.24 36.65 -3.60
N GLY A 75 -24.79 35.76 -4.42
CA GLY A 75 -24.14 34.52 -4.88
C GLY A 75 -24.59 33.26 -4.15
N THR A 76 -23.63 32.43 -3.72
CA THR A 76 -23.88 31.13 -3.11
C THR A 76 -23.64 31.18 -1.60
N THR A 77 -24.58 30.66 -0.82
CA THR A 77 -24.44 30.61 0.64
C THR A 77 -23.95 29.24 1.08
N THR A 78 -22.80 29.22 1.74
CA THR A 78 -22.17 27.98 2.22
C THR A 78 -22.24 27.90 3.74
N VAL A 79 -22.59 26.72 4.23
CA VAL A 79 -22.56 26.38 5.65
C VAL A 79 -21.78 25.10 5.87
N GLU A 80 -21.17 24.99 7.04
CA GLU A 80 -20.44 23.81 7.49
C GLU A 80 -21.22 23.13 8.60
N VAL A 81 -21.67 21.90 8.33
CA VAL A 81 -22.12 20.98 9.38
C VAL A 81 -20.88 20.51 10.12
N THR A 82 -20.69 21.06 11.32
CA THR A 82 -19.45 20.85 12.10
C THR A 82 -19.24 19.38 12.45
N SER A 83 -17.97 18.98 12.58
CA SER A 83 -17.55 17.66 13.05
C SER A 83 -18.34 17.20 14.28
N GLY A 84 -18.80 15.95 14.27
CA GLY A 84 -19.57 15.32 15.35
C GLY A 84 -21.03 15.78 15.45
N SER A 85 -21.56 16.56 14.50
CA SER A 85 -22.97 16.99 14.54
C SER A 85 -23.93 15.85 14.24
N LEU A 86 -23.57 14.97 13.30
CA LEU A 86 -24.42 13.89 12.80
C LEU A 86 -23.99 12.55 13.39
N ALA A 87 -24.96 11.78 13.85
CA ALA A 87 -24.79 10.39 14.25
C ALA A 87 -24.53 9.52 13.03
N PRO A 88 -23.76 8.42 13.14
CA PRO A 88 -23.58 7.49 12.05
C PRO A 88 -24.93 6.95 11.53
N ASP A 89 -25.27 7.22 10.28
CA ASP A 89 -26.51 6.83 9.61
C ASP A 89 -26.45 7.22 8.12
N VAL A 90 -27.43 6.77 7.33
CA VAL A 90 -27.76 7.38 6.06
C VAL A 90 -28.78 8.49 6.30
N TYR A 91 -28.55 9.67 5.73
CA TYR A 91 -29.41 10.83 5.81
C TYR A 91 -29.99 11.14 4.44
N VAL A 92 -31.31 11.33 4.40
CA VAL A 92 -32.00 11.98 3.27
C VAL A 92 -31.81 13.48 3.43
N VAL A 93 -31.22 14.10 2.41
CA VAL A 93 -30.94 15.53 2.37
C VAL A 93 -32.06 16.23 1.62
N LYS A 94 -32.71 17.20 2.26
CA LYS A 94 -33.82 17.96 1.68
C LYS A 94 -33.52 19.45 1.63
N LEU A 95 -34.06 20.12 0.61
CA LEU A 95 -34.12 21.57 0.46
C LEU A 95 -35.59 21.96 0.30
N ASP A 96 -36.11 22.76 1.22
CA ASP A 96 -37.52 23.17 1.28
C ASP A 96 -38.49 21.97 1.19
N GLY A 97 -38.19 20.92 1.95
CA GLY A 97 -38.97 19.67 2.00
C GLY A 97 -38.77 18.73 0.81
N LYS A 98 -38.09 19.15 -0.25
CA LYS A 98 -37.80 18.32 -1.44
C LYS A 98 -36.50 17.54 -1.24
N GLU A 99 -36.54 16.22 -1.44
CA GLU A 99 -35.34 15.38 -1.44
C GLU A 99 -34.40 15.75 -2.59
N ILE A 100 -33.14 16.03 -2.25
CA ILE A 100 -32.07 16.38 -3.20
C ILE A 100 -31.04 15.25 -3.32
N GLY A 101 -30.82 14.48 -2.27
CA GLY A 101 -29.87 13.37 -2.30
C GLY A 101 -29.71 12.66 -0.97
N LYS A 102 -28.65 11.86 -0.86
CA LYS A 102 -28.32 11.10 0.34
C LYS A 102 -26.90 11.38 0.79
N LEU A 103 -26.70 11.33 2.11
CA LEU A 103 -25.44 11.51 2.79
C LEU A 103 -25.22 10.34 3.75
N THR A 104 -24.13 9.60 3.59
CA THR A 104 -23.75 8.51 4.50
C THR A 104 -22.76 9.03 5.52
N ILE A 105 -23.09 8.90 6.80
CA ILE A 105 -22.22 9.21 7.92
C ILE A 105 -21.76 7.89 8.54
N SER A 106 -20.47 7.64 8.45
CA SER A 106 -19.84 6.44 8.99
C SER A 106 -19.17 6.75 10.33
N SER A 107 -19.06 5.75 11.20
CA SER A 107 -18.46 5.95 12.52
C SER A 107 -16.93 6.08 12.45
N GLY A 108 -16.28 5.44 11.48
CA GLY A 108 -14.83 5.24 11.47
C GLY A 108 -14.35 4.24 12.52
N VAL A 109 -15.27 3.62 13.27
CA VAL A 109 -14.95 2.63 14.28
C VAL A 109 -14.87 1.25 13.62
N ILE A 110 -13.68 0.67 13.62
CA ILE A 110 -13.44 -0.69 13.15
C ILE A 110 -13.61 -1.72 14.26
N ASP A 111 -14.05 -2.92 13.88
CA ASP A 111 -14.34 -4.04 14.78
C ASP A 111 -13.09 -4.62 15.48
N SER A 112 -11.89 -4.29 14.99
CA SER A 112 -10.60 -4.72 15.53
C SER A 112 -9.50 -3.75 15.11
N THR A 113 -8.51 -3.55 15.97
CA THR A 113 -7.31 -2.76 15.64
C THR A 113 -6.26 -3.55 14.86
N LEU A 114 -6.39 -4.88 14.76
CA LEU A 114 -5.74 -5.69 13.73
C LEU A 114 -6.54 -5.55 12.44
N LEU A 115 -5.86 -5.15 11.38
CA LEU A 115 -6.44 -4.98 10.07
C LEU A 115 -6.31 -6.26 9.24
N VAL A 116 -7.39 -6.74 8.64
CA VAL A 116 -7.40 -7.92 7.76
C VAL A 116 -8.24 -7.64 6.52
N SER A 117 -7.75 -8.07 5.35
CA SER A 117 -8.46 -7.92 4.07
C SER A 117 -8.00 -8.96 3.05
N GLN A 118 -8.59 -8.94 1.86
CA GLN A 118 -8.29 -9.84 0.75
C GLN A 118 -8.54 -9.15 -0.60
N THR A 119 -7.99 -9.65 -1.70
CA THR A 119 -8.33 -9.12 -3.04
C THR A 119 -9.72 -9.62 -3.46
N ALA A 120 -10.76 -8.83 -3.24
CA ALA A 120 -12.14 -9.18 -3.61
C ALA A 120 -13.02 -7.93 -3.82
N SER A 121 -14.24 -8.12 -4.34
CA SER A 121 -15.24 -7.04 -4.39
C SER A 121 -15.66 -6.62 -2.97
N LEU A 122 -16.18 -5.40 -2.80
CA LEU A 122 -16.58 -4.88 -1.48
C LEU A 122 -17.56 -5.78 -0.70
N ASN A 123 -18.45 -6.48 -1.40
CA ASN A 123 -19.39 -7.41 -0.77
C ASN A 123 -18.69 -8.69 -0.29
N GLU A 124 -17.78 -9.24 -1.09
CA GLU A 124 -16.96 -10.40 -0.74
C GLU A 124 -15.96 -10.07 0.36
N LEU A 125 -15.43 -8.84 0.40
CA LEU A 125 -14.61 -8.33 1.49
C LEU A 125 -15.32 -8.47 2.83
N LYS A 126 -16.52 -7.89 2.93
CA LYS A 126 -17.36 -7.94 4.13
C LYS A 126 -17.71 -9.38 4.51
N ALA A 127 -18.10 -10.21 3.54
CA ALA A 127 -18.42 -11.61 3.76
C ALA A 127 -17.20 -12.43 4.22
N GLY A 128 -15.99 -12.06 3.81
CA GLY A 128 -14.73 -12.64 4.25
C GLY A 128 -14.18 -12.09 5.56
N GLY A 129 -14.95 -11.28 6.28
CA GLY A 129 -14.54 -10.71 7.56
C GLY A 129 -13.48 -9.62 7.47
N ALA A 130 -13.27 -9.03 6.28
CA ALA A 130 -12.35 -7.90 6.11
C ALA A 130 -12.80 -6.67 6.91
N ASN A 131 -11.85 -5.92 7.44
CA ASN A 131 -12.09 -4.66 8.16
C ASN A 131 -11.20 -3.50 7.67
N PHE A 132 -10.56 -3.67 6.51
CA PHE A 132 -10.02 -2.56 5.73
C PHE A 132 -10.15 -2.85 4.23
N PHE A 133 -9.98 -1.79 3.44
CA PHE A 133 -10.05 -1.79 1.99
C PHE A 133 -8.67 -1.47 1.40
N LEU A 134 -8.34 -2.05 0.26
CA LEU A 134 -7.15 -1.66 -0.49
C LEU A 134 -7.50 -0.64 -1.58
N GLY A 135 -7.04 0.59 -1.40
CA GLY A 135 -7.22 1.69 -2.32
C GLY A 135 -6.07 1.83 -3.32
N ASN A 136 -6.37 2.43 -4.46
CA ASN A 136 -5.40 2.74 -5.49
C ASN A 136 -5.49 4.22 -5.91
N ALA A 137 -4.34 4.88 -6.09
CA ALA A 137 -4.23 6.25 -6.57
C ALA A 137 -4.37 6.45 -8.10
N PHE A 138 -4.51 5.40 -8.93
CA PHE A 138 -4.47 5.53 -10.41
C PHE A 138 -5.73 6.04 -11.12
N SER A 139 -6.86 6.15 -10.44
CA SER A 139 -8.15 6.36 -11.12
C SER A 139 -8.75 7.76 -10.91
N PHE A 140 -7.89 8.77 -10.74
CA PHE A 140 -8.29 10.17 -10.59
C PHE A 140 -8.13 10.92 -11.93
N GLY A 141 -9.24 11.27 -12.55
CA GLY A 141 -9.28 12.07 -13.77
C GLY A 141 -10.70 12.17 -14.33
N ARG A 142 -11.21 13.38 -14.50
CA ARG A 142 -12.52 13.70 -15.09
C ARG A 142 -12.30 14.08 -16.55
N LEU A 143 -12.42 13.09 -17.42
CA LEU A 143 -12.27 13.28 -18.85
C LEU A 143 -13.59 13.74 -19.47
N ASN A 144 -13.52 14.59 -20.50
CA ASN A 144 -14.66 14.80 -21.40
C ASN A 144 -15.10 13.44 -21.97
N PRO A 145 -16.42 13.14 -22.10
CA PRO A 145 -16.91 11.95 -22.78
C PRO A 145 -16.32 11.68 -24.18
N ARG A 146 -15.81 12.73 -24.87
CA ARG A 146 -15.09 12.61 -26.15
C ARG A 146 -13.58 12.28 -26.02
N GLN A 147 -13.05 12.21 -24.79
CA GLN A 147 -11.69 11.82 -24.40
C GLN A 147 -10.54 12.72 -24.91
N ASP A 148 -10.82 13.95 -25.32
CA ASP A 148 -9.88 14.91 -25.92
C ASP A 148 -9.36 15.99 -24.94
N GLY A 149 -9.78 15.96 -23.67
CA GLY A 149 -9.35 16.95 -22.67
C GLY A 149 -10.06 16.85 -21.31
N PRO A 150 -9.78 17.80 -20.39
CA PRO A 150 -10.45 17.87 -19.09
C PRO A 150 -11.95 18.13 -19.27
N SER A 151 -12.78 17.58 -18.38
CA SER A 151 -14.19 17.98 -18.32
C SER A 151 -14.30 19.45 -17.89
N LEU A 152 -14.92 20.28 -18.74
CA LEU A 152 -15.24 21.68 -18.40
C LEU A 152 -16.44 21.81 -17.45
N ALA A 153 -17.23 20.73 -17.34
CA ALA A 153 -18.35 20.60 -16.41
C ALA A 153 -18.05 19.47 -15.42
N PRO A 154 -17.08 19.65 -14.49
CA PRO A 154 -16.67 18.58 -13.59
C PRO A 154 -17.79 18.19 -12.63
N ARG A 155 -18.65 19.14 -12.21
CA ARG A 155 -19.71 18.90 -11.22
C ARG A 155 -20.65 17.76 -11.61
N GLY A 156 -20.97 16.88 -10.66
CA GLY A 156 -21.84 15.73 -10.86
C GLY A 156 -21.15 14.52 -11.51
N THR A 157 -19.88 14.63 -11.94
CA THR A 157 -19.10 13.51 -12.45
C THR A 157 -18.04 13.10 -11.43
N LYS A 158 -18.19 11.92 -10.82
CA LYS A 158 -17.19 11.37 -9.89
C LYS A 158 -16.17 10.52 -10.65
N THR A 159 -14.89 10.72 -10.34
CA THR A 159 -13.83 9.82 -10.81
C THR A 159 -14.00 8.44 -10.17
N VAL A 160 -13.47 7.40 -10.82
CA VAL A 160 -13.45 6.05 -10.24
C VAL A 160 -12.67 6.06 -8.91
N GLY A 161 -11.55 6.80 -8.84
CA GLY A 161 -10.77 6.98 -7.63
C GLY A 161 -11.60 7.56 -6.49
N MET A 162 -12.26 8.71 -6.69
CA MET A 162 -13.15 9.30 -5.69
C MET A 162 -14.21 8.32 -5.20
N ARG A 163 -14.88 7.62 -6.12
CA ARG A 163 -15.95 6.67 -5.80
C ARG A 163 -15.45 5.53 -4.91
N VAL A 164 -14.29 4.95 -5.22
CA VAL A 164 -13.71 3.85 -4.43
C VAL A 164 -13.48 4.25 -2.97
N PHE A 165 -12.89 5.42 -2.72
CA PHE A 165 -12.66 5.90 -1.35
C PHE A 165 -13.98 6.23 -0.63
N GLU A 166 -14.96 6.80 -1.33
CA GLU A 166 -16.28 7.03 -0.74
C GLU A 166 -17.02 5.74 -0.42
N ASP A 167 -16.98 4.74 -1.29
CA ASP A 167 -17.61 3.45 -1.07
C ASP A 167 -16.98 2.73 0.14
N ALA A 168 -15.65 2.86 0.32
CA ALA A 168 -14.96 2.40 1.52
C ALA A 168 -15.45 3.13 2.78
N ILE A 169 -15.58 4.47 2.76
CA ILE A 169 -16.14 5.24 3.87
C ILE A 169 -17.57 4.79 4.15
N ALA A 170 -18.43 4.70 3.14
CA ALA A 170 -19.82 4.28 3.28
C ALA A 170 -19.94 2.85 3.83
N ALA A 171 -18.97 1.98 3.54
CA ALA A 171 -18.83 0.66 4.13
C ALA A 171 -18.23 0.65 5.55
N ASN A 172 -17.84 1.81 6.07
CA ASN A 172 -17.15 1.99 7.35
C ASN A 172 -15.81 1.22 7.40
N LEU A 173 -15.09 1.20 6.28
CA LEU A 173 -13.80 0.53 6.14
C LEU A 173 -12.68 1.56 5.98
N PRO A 174 -11.62 1.52 6.81
CA PRO A 174 -10.39 2.25 6.56
C PRO A 174 -9.70 1.72 5.29
N THR A 175 -8.78 2.50 4.73
CA THR A 175 -8.11 2.22 3.46
C THR A 175 -6.60 2.21 3.61
N VAL A 176 -5.93 1.20 3.05
CA VAL A 176 -4.48 1.21 2.78
C VAL A 176 -4.29 1.52 1.30
N VAL A 177 -3.42 2.48 0.97
CA VAL A 177 -3.31 3.01 -0.40
C VAL A 177 -1.96 2.67 -1.01
N TYR A 178 -1.96 2.11 -2.21
CA TYR A 178 -0.75 2.04 -3.04
C TYR A 178 -0.75 3.16 -4.08
N MET A 179 0.36 3.92 -4.11
CA MET A 179 0.57 5.06 -5.01
C MET A 179 0.90 4.61 -6.42
N TYR A 180 1.63 3.50 -6.52
CA TYR A 180 2.13 2.90 -7.76
C TYR A 180 1.68 1.46 -7.87
N TRP A 181 0.86 1.18 -8.87
CA TRP A 181 0.45 -0.15 -9.21
C TRP A 181 1.31 -0.54 -10.42
N THR A 182 2.37 -1.30 -10.15
CA THR A 182 3.09 -1.99 -11.21
C THR A 182 2.13 -3.07 -11.71
N GLY A 183 2.01 -3.27 -13.03
CA GLY A 183 1.24 -4.42 -13.51
C GLY A 183 1.85 -5.68 -12.88
N TYR A 184 0.99 -6.49 -12.24
CA TYR A 184 1.22 -7.64 -11.33
C TYR A 184 2.36 -8.64 -11.67
N VAL A 185 3.03 -8.51 -12.82
CA VAL A 185 4.04 -9.48 -13.30
C VAL A 185 5.41 -8.85 -13.55
N THR A 186 5.54 -7.52 -13.54
CA THR A 186 6.79 -6.93 -14.03
C THR A 186 7.67 -6.23 -13.02
N HIS A 187 7.17 -5.84 -11.83
CA HIS A 187 7.98 -5.18 -10.78
C HIS A 187 8.80 -3.96 -11.28
N LYS A 188 8.43 -3.45 -12.47
CA LYS A 188 9.10 -2.41 -13.25
C LYS A 188 8.46 -1.07 -12.92
N PRO A 189 9.19 0.05 -12.99
CA PRO A 189 8.52 1.33 -13.14
C PRO A 189 7.66 1.25 -14.41
N PHE A 190 6.35 1.30 -14.27
CA PHE A 190 5.30 1.40 -15.32
C PHE A 190 5.68 1.01 -16.75
N GLY A 191 6.07 -0.25 -16.98
CA GLY A 191 6.46 -0.76 -18.31
C GLY A 191 7.55 0.02 -19.01
N SER A 192 8.31 0.79 -18.23
CA SER A 192 8.99 1.96 -18.71
C SER A 192 10.43 1.63 -19.11
N MET A 193 10.83 0.38 -19.30
CA MET A 193 12.21 -0.05 -19.61
C MET A 193 13.34 0.91 -19.18
N LYS A 194 13.28 1.43 -17.94
CA LYS A 194 14.17 2.45 -17.36
C LYS A 194 14.37 2.11 -15.91
N SER A 195 15.56 2.39 -15.41
CA SER A 195 15.87 2.23 -14.00
C SER A 195 15.11 3.21 -13.13
N TRP A 196 14.85 2.80 -11.90
CA TRP A 196 14.52 3.71 -10.80
C TRP A 196 15.59 4.82 -10.65
N ALA A 197 16.83 4.56 -11.08
CA ALA A 197 17.89 5.57 -11.14
C ALA A 197 17.72 6.62 -12.26
N ALA A 198 16.84 6.43 -13.25
CA ALA A 198 16.68 7.37 -14.36
C ALA A 198 16.02 8.68 -13.90
N ALA A 199 16.59 9.83 -14.27
CA ALA A 199 16.10 11.15 -13.85
C ALA A 199 14.62 11.39 -14.18
N GLU A 200 14.17 11.03 -15.39
CA GLU A 200 12.77 11.16 -15.81
C GLU A 200 11.82 10.25 -15.00
N MET A 201 12.31 9.09 -14.53
CA MET A 201 11.53 8.20 -13.68
C MET A 201 11.41 8.77 -12.27
N ASN A 202 12.51 9.31 -11.74
CA ASN A 202 12.51 10.03 -10.49
C ASN A 202 11.51 11.19 -10.54
N ASP A 203 11.56 12.05 -11.56
CA ASP A 203 10.62 13.18 -11.67
C ASP A 203 9.15 12.73 -11.73
N SER A 204 8.86 11.65 -12.46
CA SER A 204 7.51 11.07 -12.54
C SER A 204 7.03 10.54 -11.18
N MET A 205 7.89 9.82 -10.46
CA MET A 205 7.63 9.34 -9.10
C MET A 205 7.35 10.51 -8.16
N ARG A 206 8.18 11.56 -8.21
CA ARG A 206 8.02 12.76 -7.38
C ARG A 206 6.69 13.46 -7.65
N LEU A 207 6.34 13.71 -8.91
CA LEU A 207 5.06 14.29 -9.30
C LEU A 207 3.88 13.49 -8.76
N LEU A 208 3.89 12.17 -8.97
CA LEU A 208 2.81 11.30 -8.51
C LEU A 208 2.75 11.22 -6.97
N SER A 209 3.86 11.43 -6.26
CA SER A 209 3.87 11.58 -4.80
C SER A 209 3.13 12.84 -4.33
N PHE A 210 3.40 13.97 -4.97
CA PHE A 210 2.66 15.22 -4.71
C PHE A 210 1.18 15.09 -5.08
N HIS A 211 0.87 14.46 -6.20
CA HIS A 211 -0.51 14.36 -6.66
C HIS A 211 -1.33 13.37 -5.83
N THR A 212 -0.75 12.22 -5.50
CA THR A 212 -1.42 11.24 -4.64
C THR A 212 -1.73 11.85 -3.29
N SER A 213 -0.74 12.44 -2.61
CA SER A 213 -0.97 13.11 -1.31
C SER A 213 -2.08 14.16 -1.39
N GLN A 214 -2.10 15.02 -2.41
CA GLN A 214 -3.12 16.05 -2.58
C GLN A 214 -4.52 15.49 -2.85
N ARG A 215 -4.63 14.46 -3.68
CA ARG A 215 -5.90 13.80 -4.01
C ARG A 215 -6.46 13.07 -2.80
N VAL A 216 -5.64 12.26 -2.12
CA VAL A 216 -6.11 11.31 -1.11
C VAL A 216 -6.20 11.94 0.29
N ARG A 217 -5.47 13.02 0.60
CA ARG A 217 -5.56 13.69 1.92
C ARG A 217 -6.96 14.24 2.24
N ARG A 218 -7.82 14.46 1.24
CA ARG A 218 -9.24 14.81 1.47
C ARG A 218 -10.01 13.68 2.17
N PHE A 219 -9.47 12.46 2.13
CA PHE A 219 -9.93 11.27 2.83
C PHE A 219 -8.95 10.86 3.94
N ALA A 220 -8.10 11.77 4.44
CA ALA A 220 -7.06 11.45 5.40
C ALA A 220 -7.53 10.58 6.59
N PRO A 221 -8.73 10.79 7.17
CA PRO A 221 -9.19 9.93 8.25
C PRO A 221 -9.53 8.49 7.83
N ASN A 222 -9.76 8.24 6.54
CA ASN A 222 -9.93 6.89 5.98
C ASN A 222 -8.58 6.17 5.87
N ILE A 223 -7.51 6.90 5.60
CA ILE A 223 -6.27 6.31 5.10
C ILE A 223 -5.34 5.96 6.25
N ILE A 224 -5.03 4.67 6.39
CA ILE A 224 -4.14 4.13 7.41
C ILE A 224 -2.68 4.35 7.04
N SER A 225 -2.35 4.06 5.78
CA SER A 225 -1.01 4.24 5.24
C SER A 225 -1.06 4.41 3.73
N VAL A 226 0.01 5.01 3.21
CA VAL A 226 0.26 5.16 1.79
C VAL A 226 1.62 4.53 1.49
N GLY A 227 1.61 3.49 0.67
CA GLY A 227 2.81 2.84 0.15
C GLY A 227 3.13 3.32 -1.25
N THR A 228 4.41 3.35 -1.60
CA THR A 228 4.80 3.71 -2.96
C THR A 228 4.48 2.60 -3.93
N LEU A 229 5.27 1.53 -3.94
CA LEU A 229 5.30 0.54 -5.00
C LEU A 229 4.74 -0.78 -4.49
N ASP A 230 4.22 -1.57 -5.43
CA ASP A 230 3.99 -3.00 -5.30
C ASP A 230 5.25 -3.70 -5.85
N GLU A 231 6.06 -4.26 -4.96
CA GLU A 231 7.23 -5.10 -5.24
C GLU A 231 8.27 -4.48 -6.21
N PRO A 232 8.99 -3.41 -5.83
CA PRO A 232 9.87 -2.72 -6.77
C PRO A 232 11.28 -3.34 -6.87
N GLY A 233 11.73 -3.66 -8.08
CA GLY A 233 13.08 -4.18 -8.34
C GLY A 233 13.91 -3.39 -9.37
N LEU A 234 15.23 -3.60 -9.37
CA LEU A 234 16.19 -3.03 -10.31
C LEU A 234 16.62 -4.03 -11.39
N GLY A 235 16.80 -3.52 -12.61
CA GLY A 235 17.46 -4.23 -13.70
C GLY A 235 18.95 -4.49 -13.46
N TRP A 236 19.49 -5.58 -14.00
CA TRP A 236 20.90 -5.95 -13.86
C TRP A 236 21.86 -4.94 -14.54
N GLY A 237 21.38 -4.22 -15.56
CA GLY A 237 22.23 -3.31 -16.37
C GLY A 237 22.83 -4.02 -17.58
N LYS A 238 23.28 -3.29 -18.61
CA LYS A 238 23.79 -3.85 -19.89
C LYS A 238 24.76 -5.02 -19.70
N THR A 239 24.30 -6.25 -19.97
CA THR A 239 25.17 -7.43 -20.05
C THR A 239 25.69 -7.61 -21.49
N PRO A 240 26.93 -8.08 -21.69
CA PRO A 240 27.44 -8.44 -23.02
C PRO A 240 26.59 -9.50 -23.76
N ALA A 241 25.78 -10.26 -23.02
CA ALA A 241 24.90 -11.32 -23.52
C ALA A 241 23.53 -10.82 -24.01
N GLY A 242 23.14 -9.60 -23.68
CA GLY A 242 21.80 -9.04 -23.99
C GLY A 242 20.62 -9.79 -23.34
N GLY A 243 20.88 -10.67 -22.36
CA GLY A 243 19.88 -11.51 -21.70
C GLY A 243 19.49 -10.98 -20.32
N THR A 244 18.24 -11.19 -19.91
CA THR A 244 17.72 -10.85 -18.58
C THR A 244 18.27 -11.86 -17.55
N ALA A 245 19.38 -11.54 -16.88
CA ALA A 245 19.96 -12.37 -15.80
C ALA A 245 19.23 -12.22 -14.44
N SER A 246 18.54 -11.09 -14.28
CA SER A 246 17.45 -10.88 -13.32
C SER A 246 16.11 -11.00 -14.06
N GLY A 247 14.96 -11.01 -13.39
CA GLY A 247 13.66 -10.88 -14.07
C GLY A 247 13.48 -9.56 -14.83
N PHE A 248 14.51 -8.71 -14.87
CA PHE A 248 14.47 -7.30 -15.24
C PHE A 248 15.41 -6.97 -16.43
N PRO A 249 15.04 -6.01 -17.30
CA PRO A 249 15.87 -5.62 -18.44
C PRO A 249 17.08 -4.76 -18.04
N ASP A 250 18.07 -4.74 -18.92
CA ASP A 250 19.36 -4.10 -18.75
C ASP A 250 19.35 -2.58 -19.04
N TRP A 251 19.64 -1.74 -18.04
CA TRP A 251 19.55 -0.27 -18.14
C TRP A 251 20.88 0.47 -17.86
N ASP A 252 20.98 1.71 -18.34
CA ASP A 252 22.16 2.57 -18.16
C ASP A 252 22.05 3.36 -16.84
N GLU A 253 22.77 2.88 -15.83
CA GLU A 253 22.82 3.46 -14.49
C GLU A 253 24.17 4.13 -14.21
N GLN A 254 25.03 4.26 -15.24
CA GLN A 254 26.42 4.70 -15.10
C GLN A 254 26.57 5.99 -14.29
N ALA A 255 25.82 7.03 -14.67
CA ALA A 255 25.88 8.34 -14.00
C ALA A 255 25.57 8.24 -12.50
N TRP A 256 24.69 7.31 -12.11
CA TRP A 256 24.29 7.13 -10.71
C TRP A 256 25.41 6.51 -9.88
N TYR A 257 26.09 5.50 -10.44
CA TYR A 257 27.24 4.87 -9.79
C TYR A 257 28.44 5.82 -9.69
N GLU A 258 28.76 6.54 -10.78
CA GLU A 258 29.89 7.48 -10.82
C GLU A 258 29.73 8.62 -9.83
N GLN A 259 28.50 9.16 -9.66
CA GLN A 259 28.19 10.18 -8.66
C GLN A 259 28.50 9.72 -7.22
N ARG A 260 28.47 8.41 -6.96
CA ARG A 260 28.74 7.80 -5.64
C ARG A 260 30.16 7.26 -5.52
N GLY A 261 31.05 7.70 -6.40
CA GLY A 261 32.47 7.36 -6.38
C GLY A 261 32.72 5.88 -6.65
N TRP A 262 31.84 5.21 -7.39
CA TRP A 262 32.13 3.91 -7.99
C TRP A 262 32.42 4.09 -9.47
N GLN A 263 33.56 3.59 -9.94
CA GLN A 263 33.92 3.70 -11.35
C GLN A 263 33.13 2.67 -12.15
N PHE A 264 32.29 3.15 -13.07
CA PHE A 264 31.44 2.26 -13.86
C PHE A 264 32.24 1.24 -14.68
N THR A 265 31.73 0.02 -14.74
CA THR A 265 32.31 -1.09 -15.50
C THR A 265 31.20 -2.02 -15.97
N ASP A 266 31.33 -2.58 -17.17
CA ASP A 266 30.35 -3.53 -17.74
C ASP A 266 30.47 -4.96 -17.16
N ASP A 267 31.42 -5.18 -16.24
CA ASP A 267 31.67 -6.46 -15.59
C ASP A 267 32.02 -6.25 -14.09
N PRO A 268 31.07 -5.75 -13.27
CA PRO A 268 31.29 -5.43 -11.86
C PRO A 268 31.80 -6.64 -11.05
N ALA A 269 31.37 -7.85 -11.38
CA ALA A 269 31.77 -9.07 -10.67
C ALA A 269 33.23 -9.49 -10.93
N SER A 270 33.90 -8.94 -11.96
CA SER A 270 35.33 -9.20 -12.21
C SER A 270 36.27 -8.42 -11.28
N ARG A 271 35.73 -7.44 -10.55
CA ARG A 271 36.49 -6.57 -9.64
C ARG A 271 36.84 -7.30 -8.34
N ALA A 272 37.66 -6.67 -7.50
CA ALA A 272 37.99 -7.18 -6.17
C ALA A 272 36.73 -7.32 -5.29
N ASP A 273 36.77 -8.16 -4.25
CA ASP A 273 35.62 -8.44 -3.38
C ASP A 273 35.06 -7.17 -2.73
N ASP A 274 35.93 -6.29 -2.21
CA ASP A 274 35.52 -5.01 -1.64
C ASP A 274 34.78 -4.10 -2.64
N ASP A 275 35.23 -4.09 -3.89
CA ASP A 275 34.61 -3.29 -4.94
C ASP A 275 33.26 -3.87 -5.38
N TRP A 276 33.14 -5.21 -5.40
CA TRP A 276 31.86 -5.91 -5.61
C TRP A 276 30.87 -5.64 -4.48
N LEU A 277 31.30 -5.73 -3.22
CA LEU A 277 30.47 -5.44 -2.06
C LEU A 277 30.02 -3.97 -2.04
N LYS A 278 30.90 -3.04 -2.43
CA LYS A 278 30.56 -1.63 -2.62
C LYS A 278 29.50 -1.46 -3.70
N TYR A 279 29.65 -2.13 -4.86
CA TYR A 279 28.65 -2.12 -5.93
C TYR A 279 27.28 -2.62 -5.45
N MET A 280 27.23 -3.79 -4.79
CA MET A 280 25.98 -4.37 -4.27
C MET A 280 25.31 -3.47 -3.22
N THR A 281 26.10 -2.84 -2.36
CA THR A 281 25.60 -1.85 -1.39
C THR A 281 24.96 -0.68 -2.13
N ILE A 282 25.67 -0.10 -3.10
CA ILE A 282 25.20 1.03 -3.90
C ILE A 282 23.88 0.66 -4.63
N ARG A 283 23.73 -0.56 -5.16
CA ARG A 283 22.46 -1.02 -5.74
C ARG A 283 21.28 -0.97 -4.76
N CYS A 284 21.45 -1.52 -3.56
CA CYS A 284 20.40 -1.51 -2.54
C CYS A 284 20.03 -0.07 -2.09
N GLU A 285 20.99 0.87 -2.19
CA GLU A 285 20.75 2.29 -1.90
C GLU A 285 19.86 3.00 -2.94
N ILE A 286 19.82 2.55 -4.20
CA ILE A 286 18.98 3.19 -5.24
C ILE A 286 17.52 3.18 -4.79
N MET A 287 17.00 2.01 -4.42
CA MET A 287 15.62 1.85 -3.99
C MET A 287 15.34 2.64 -2.72
N ARG A 288 16.27 2.60 -1.76
CA ARG A 288 16.16 3.34 -0.50
C ARG A 288 16.09 4.86 -0.73
N ASP A 289 16.91 5.40 -1.61
CA ASP A 289 16.93 6.83 -1.94
C ASP A 289 15.65 7.26 -2.65
N CYS A 290 15.18 6.49 -3.64
CA CYS A 290 13.93 6.75 -4.34
C CYS A 290 12.73 6.76 -3.38
N GLN A 291 12.61 5.76 -2.51
CA GLN A 291 11.55 5.68 -1.51
C GLN A 291 11.64 6.81 -0.47
N ARG A 292 12.84 7.20 -0.04
CA ARG A 292 13.04 8.35 0.86
C ARG A 292 12.57 9.65 0.22
N GLN A 293 12.85 9.86 -1.07
CA GLN A 293 12.40 11.03 -1.80
C GLN A 293 10.87 11.02 -1.99
N ALA A 294 10.27 9.87 -2.35
CA ALA A 294 8.83 9.73 -2.45
C ALA A 294 8.12 10.00 -1.11
N ARG A 295 8.66 9.51 0.01
CA ARG A 295 8.17 9.82 1.36
C ARG A 295 8.19 11.32 1.64
N ARG A 296 9.29 12.01 1.31
CA ARG A 296 9.41 13.46 1.47
C ARG A 296 8.36 14.21 0.64
N ASP A 297 8.19 13.83 -0.61
CA ASP A 297 7.26 14.49 -1.53
C ASP A 297 5.79 14.21 -1.16
N LEU A 298 5.45 12.99 -0.71
CA LEU A 298 4.14 12.66 -0.16
C LEU A 298 3.82 13.48 1.11
N LYS A 299 4.79 13.58 2.03
CA LYS A 299 4.61 14.30 3.29
C LYS A 299 4.62 15.82 3.16
N THR A 300 5.03 16.35 2.01
CA THR A 300 5.04 17.80 1.80
C THR A 300 3.60 18.38 1.78
N PRO A 301 2.65 17.85 0.98
CA PRO A 301 1.25 18.26 1.06
C PRO A 301 0.47 17.66 2.24
N TRP A 302 0.93 16.51 2.77
CA TRP A 302 0.27 15.79 3.86
C TRP A 302 1.26 15.26 4.92
N PRO A 303 1.74 16.12 5.83
CA PRO A 303 2.81 15.76 6.79
C PRO A 303 2.48 14.61 7.73
N GLN A 304 1.19 14.41 8.02
CA GLN A 304 0.70 13.38 8.93
C GLN A 304 0.47 12.03 8.23
N ALA A 305 0.71 11.92 6.92
CA ALA A 305 0.59 10.66 6.21
C ALA A 305 1.58 9.63 6.78
N THR A 306 1.11 8.41 7.03
CA THR A 306 1.97 7.27 7.32
C THR A 306 2.48 6.70 6.00
N PHE A 307 3.79 6.73 5.80
CA PHE A 307 4.46 6.14 4.65
C PHE A 307 4.89 4.70 4.96
N SER A 308 4.41 3.75 4.16
CA SER A 308 4.67 2.33 4.36
C SER A 308 4.64 1.62 3.00
N THR A 309 5.77 1.59 2.32
CA THR A 309 5.94 0.85 1.06
C THR A 309 6.31 -0.58 1.37
N ASP A 310 5.81 -1.52 0.56
CA ASP A 310 6.25 -2.89 0.69
C ASP A 310 7.72 -3.03 0.24
N LEU A 311 8.35 -4.06 0.80
CA LEU A 311 9.50 -4.72 0.23
C LEU A 311 8.99 -6.03 -0.39
N TYR A 312 9.70 -6.56 -1.37
CA TYR A 312 9.49 -7.93 -1.81
C TYR A 312 10.82 -8.67 -1.71
N ALA A 313 10.74 -9.97 -1.46
CA ALA A 313 11.85 -10.90 -1.57
C ALA A 313 13.21 -10.31 -1.10
N PRO A 314 13.44 -10.09 0.21
CA PRO A 314 14.65 -9.43 0.75
C PRO A 314 15.97 -10.13 0.39
N HIS A 315 15.89 -11.35 -0.15
CA HIS A 315 17.01 -12.13 -0.65
C HIS A 315 17.42 -11.77 -2.09
N ALA A 316 16.60 -11.02 -2.82
CA ALA A 316 16.84 -10.59 -4.18
C ALA A 316 17.69 -9.31 -4.25
N ILE A 317 18.79 -9.24 -3.48
CA ILE A 317 19.64 -8.03 -3.40
C ILE A 317 20.23 -7.57 -4.74
N MET A 318 20.28 -8.45 -5.77
CA MET A 318 20.58 -8.03 -7.15
C MET A 318 19.57 -7.03 -7.69
N ASP A 319 18.32 -7.12 -7.27
CA ASP A 319 17.24 -6.21 -7.66
C ASP A 319 17.21 -4.96 -6.75
N GLY A 320 18.20 -4.79 -5.89
CA GLY A 320 18.29 -3.68 -4.93
C GLY A 320 17.37 -3.82 -3.73
N THR A 321 16.73 -4.97 -3.53
CA THR A 321 15.91 -5.26 -2.35
C THR A 321 16.76 -5.71 -1.18
N ASP A 322 16.51 -5.19 0.00
CA ASP A 322 17.31 -5.42 1.19
C ASP A 322 16.45 -5.09 2.43
N PRO A 323 16.47 -5.89 3.51
CA PRO A 323 15.73 -5.55 4.73
C PRO A 323 16.00 -4.13 5.25
N LEU A 324 17.19 -3.54 5.00
CA LEU A 324 17.47 -2.15 5.38
C LEU A 324 16.67 -1.11 4.56
N ASN A 325 16.09 -1.47 3.41
CA ASN A 325 15.19 -0.58 2.68
C ASN A 325 14.00 -0.16 3.55
N GLN A 326 13.57 -1.00 4.49
CA GLN A 326 12.48 -0.72 5.41
C GLN A 326 12.73 0.49 6.34
N GLU A 327 13.98 0.94 6.52
CA GLU A 327 14.30 2.12 7.34
C GLU A 327 13.64 3.42 6.82
N VAL A 328 13.24 3.44 5.55
CA VAL A 328 12.54 4.60 4.96
C VAL A 328 11.07 4.65 5.39
N ASN A 329 10.51 3.52 5.81
CA ASN A 329 9.13 3.41 6.22
C ASN A 329 8.92 4.01 7.61
N ASP A 330 7.77 4.67 7.80
CA ASP A 330 7.34 5.00 9.16
C ASP A 330 6.95 3.72 9.92
N LEU A 331 6.44 2.72 9.19
CA LEU A 331 6.16 1.38 9.68
C LEU A 331 6.48 0.36 8.57
N PRO A 332 7.32 -0.67 8.83
CA PRO A 332 7.67 -1.68 7.85
C PRO A 332 6.47 -2.40 7.23
N ALA A 333 6.51 -2.67 5.93
CA ALA A 333 5.51 -3.46 5.21
C ALA A 333 6.22 -4.36 4.18
N SER A 334 5.69 -5.55 3.89
CA SER A 334 6.32 -6.45 2.93
C SER A 334 5.36 -7.52 2.40
N HIS A 335 5.81 -8.20 1.34
CA HIS A 335 5.26 -9.47 0.91
C HIS A 335 5.85 -10.63 1.69
N VAL A 336 5.00 -11.42 2.32
CA VAL A 336 5.40 -12.65 2.99
C VAL A 336 4.83 -13.82 2.19
N PHE A 337 5.61 -14.33 1.25
CA PHE A 337 5.20 -15.48 0.47
C PHE A 337 5.37 -16.76 1.27
N VAL A 338 4.25 -17.25 1.80
CA VAL A 338 4.14 -18.44 2.64
C VAL A 338 4.34 -19.77 1.90
N ASP A 339 4.60 -19.72 0.59
CA ASP A 339 4.82 -20.87 -0.31
C ASP A 339 6.28 -21.17 -0.61
N TRP A 340 7.17 -20.19 -0.40
CA TRP A 340 8.53 -20.25 -0.91
C TRP A 340 9.50 -20.58 0.22
N GLY A 341 9.55 -21.88 0.51
CA GLY A 341 10.73 -22.56 1.02
C GLY A 341 10.66 -23.05 2.46
N ILE A 342 9.98 -22.35 3.37
CA ILE A 342 9.66 -22.91 4.68
C ILE A 342 8.16 -23.15 4.75
N ASP A 343 7.75 -24.09 5.60
CA ASP A 343 6.36 -24.42 5.86
C ASP A 343 5.46 -23.17 6.08
N ARG A 344 4.13 -23.32 6.15
CA ARG A 344 3.25 -22.14 6.36
C ARG A 344 3.52 -21.36 7.65
N LEU A 345 3.99 -22.02 8.70
CA LEU A 345 4.41 -21.35 9.92
C LEU A 345 5.76 -20.64 9.77
N GLY A 346 6.54 -20.95 8.74
CA GLY A 346 7.71 -20.22 8.26
C GLY A 346 7.42 -18.76 7.92
N ALA A 347 6.15 -18.38 7.74
CA ALA A 347 5.69 -16.99 7.72
C ALA A 347 6.22 -16.19 8.94
N TYR A 348 6.33 -16.84 10.10
CA TYR A 348 6.95 -16.28 11.31
C TYR A 348 8.40 -15.83 11.04
N SER A 349 9.24 -16.70 10.49
CA SER A 349 10.63 -16.37 10.15
C SER A 349 10.70 -15.36 9.01
N GLY A 350 9.81 -15.44 8.02
CA GLY A 350 9.71 -14.48 6.92
C GLY A 350 9.54 -13.06 7.44
N VAL A 351 8.52 -12.82 8.27
CA VAL A 351 8.30 -11.51 8.91
C VAL A 351 9.53 -11.03 9.70
N GLN A 352 10.22 -11.93 10.42
CA GLN A 352 11.43 -11.57 11.17
C GLN A 352 12.58 -11.11 10.27
N LEU A 353 12.73 -11.73 9.10
CA LEU A 353 13.74 -11.34 8.13
C LEU A 353 13.44 -9.95 7.55
N GLU A 354 12.18 -9.69 7.17
CA GLU A 354 11.74 -8.40 6.64
C GLU A 354 12.08 -7.24 7.59
N LYS A 355 11.90 -7.47 8.89
CA LYS A 355 12.19 -6.45 9.91
C LYS A 355 13.58 -6.55 10.51
N SER A 356 14.53 -7.27 9.92
CA SER A 356 15.87 -7.46 10.50
C SER A 356 16.72 -6.18 10.63
N HIS A 357 16.29 -5.07 10.03
CA HIS A 357 16.84 -3.72 10.26
C HIS A 357 16.51 -3.19 11.66
N ASP A 358 15.32 -3.50 12.18
CA ASP A 358 14.86 -3.24 13.54
C ASP A 358 13.95 -4.41 13.97
N PRO A 359 14.51 -5.47 14.57
CA PRO A 359 13.75 -6.65 14.96
C PRO A 359 12.66 -6.36 16.00
N THR A 360 12.77 -5.23 16.71
CA THR A 360 11.79 -4.81 17.71
C THR A 360 10.59 -4.09 17.11
N SER A 361 10.72 -3.66 15.85
CA SER A 361 9.63 -3.05 15.10
C SER A 361 8.49 -4.04 14.89
N ARG A 362 7.33 -3.46 14.58
CA ARG A 362 6.15 -4.20 14.13
C ARG A 362 6.03 -4.08 12.63
N MET A 363 5.39 -5.07 12.04
CA MET A 363 5.04 -5.02 10.63
C MET A 363 3.65 -4.39 10.49
N ALA A 364 3.59 -3.21 9.88
CA ALA A 364 2.34 -2.52 9.59
C ALA A 364 1.45 -3.40 8.72
N HIS A 365 2.01 -4.00 7.67
CA HIS A 365 1.26 -4.71 6.66
C HIS A 365 2.06 -5.87 6.07
N ALA A 366 1.47 -7.07 6.06
CA ALA A 366 1.97 -8.19 5.27
C ALA A 366 0.98 -8.51 4.16
N MET A 367 1.49 -8.59 2.93
CA MET A 367 0.75 -9.12 1.80
C MET A 367 1.08 -10.59 1.62
N ASN A 368 0.05 -11.42 1.48
CA ASN A 368 0.20 -12.86 1.44
C ASN A 368 -0.53 -13.41 0.22
N GLY A 369 0.26 -13.80 -0.80
CA GLY A 369 -0.20 -14.33 -2.09
C GLY A 369 -0.65 -15.79 -2.09
N GLN A 370 -1.16 -16.21 -3.26
CA GLN A 370 -1.69 -17.55 -3.51
C GLN A 370 -0.71 -18.63 -3.12
N LEU A 371 -1.29 -19.63 -2.47
CA LEU A 371 -0.79 -20.98 -2.43
C LEU A 371 -0.47 -21.49 -3.85
N PHE A 372 0.80 -21.55 -4.25
CA PHE A 372 1.15 -22.09 -5.55
C PHE A 372 0.88 -23.60 -5.55
N GLY A 373 -0.07 -24.05 -6.37
CA GLY A 373 -0.46 -25.46 -6.48
C GLY A 373 -1.93 -25.66 -6.78
N ASP A 374 -2.35 -26.92 -6.92
CA ASP A 374 -3.76 -27.28 -7.05
C ASP A 374 -4.53 -26.84 -5.79
N PRO A 375 -5.73 -26.23 -5.91
CA PRO A 375 -6.49 -25.80 -4.75
C PRO A 375 -6.76 -26.95 -3.78
N VAL A 376 -6.46 -26.76 -2.49
CA VAL A 376 -6.78 -27.75 -1.45
C VAL A 376 -8.22 -27.54 -0.97
N ALA A 377 -8.97 -28.62 -0.83
CA ALA A 377 -10.31 -28.55 -0.26
C ALA A 377 -10.25 -28.17 1.23
N PRO A 378 -11.18 -27.34 1.73
CA PRO A 378 -11.39 -27.18 3.16
C PRO A 378 -11.61 -28.54 3.85
N PRO A 379 -11.17 -28.73 5.11
CA PRO A 379 -10.67 -27.68 6.01
C PRO A 379 -9.14 -27.46 5.96
N GLN A 380 -8.37 -28.27 5.23
CA GLN A 380 -6.90 -28.20 5.24
C GLN A 380 -6.36 -26.83 4.77
N GLN A 381 -7.02 -26.26 3.76
CA GLN A 381 -6.79 -24.90 3.31
C GLN A 381 -6.96 -23.86 4.43
N THR A 382 -8.08 -23.91 5.17
CA THR A 382 -8.36 -23.02 6.30
C THR A 382 -7.33 -23.19 7.42
N HIS A 383 -6.90 -24.43 7.70
CA HIS A 383 -5.86 -24.72 8.69
C HIS A 383 -4.51 -24.10 8.31
N ALA A 384 -4.11 -24.18 7.03
CA ALA A 384 -2.88 -23.58 6.53
C ALA A 384 -2.89 -22.05 6.67
N TYR A 385 -3.99 -21.38 6.30
CA TYR A 385 -4.15 -19.93 6.47
C TYR A 385 -4.15 -19.52 7.95
N ARG A 386 -4.78 -20.31 8.82
CA ARG A 386 -4.74 -20.12 10.27
C ARG A 386 -3.32 -20.22 10.82
N ALA A 387 -2.58 -21.24 10.42
CA ALA A 387 -1.18 -21.42 10.83
C ALA A 387 -0.34 -20.21 10.40
N ALA A 388 -0.41 -19.83 9.12
CA ALA A 388 0.30 -18.67 8.59
C ALA A 388 0.00 -17.37 9.35
N VAL A 389 -1.28 -17.03 9.55
CA VAL A 389 -1.64 -15.78 10.26
C VAL A 389 -1.19 -15.83 11.72
N ASN A 390 -1.26 -16.97 12.39
CA ASN A 390 -0.78 -17.13 13.76
C ASN A 390 0.74 -16.92 13.84
N GLY A 391 1.51 -17.48 12.90
CA GLY A 391 2.96 -17.26 12.81
C GLY A 391 3.32 -15.79 12.60
N MET A 392 2.61 -15.09 11.70
CA MET A 392 2.84 -13.66 11.47
C MET A 392 2.45 -12.79 12.68
N LEU A 393 1.33 -13.10 13.35
CA LEU A 393 0.95 -12.42 14.60
C LEU A 393 2.02 -12.60 15.69
N ALA A 394 2.58 -13.81 15.81
CA ALA A 394 3.69 -14.08 16.73
C ALA A 394 4.93 -13.25 16.40
N ALA A 395 5.18 -12.97 15.12
CA ALA A 395 6.28 -12.10 14.66
C ALA A 395 5.97 -10.59 14.74
N GLY A 396 4.78 -10.18 15.21
CA GLY A 396 4.42 -8.77 15.41
C GLY A 396 3.68 -8.12 14.24
N LEU A 397 2.89 -8.89 13.49
CA LEU A 397 2.02 -8.37 12.42
C LEU A 397 0.86 -7.53 12.98
N THR A 398 0.54 -6.42 12.31
CA THR A 398 -0.58 -5.52 12.68
C THR A 398 -1.62 -5.28 11.57
N SER A 399 -1.32 -5.64 10.32
CA SER A 399 -2.28 -5.72 9.22
C SER A 399 -1.93 -6.86 8.28
N ASN A 400 -2.94 -7.55 7.74
CA ASN A 400 -2.78 -8.61 6.77
C ASN A 400 -3.65 -8.39 5.53
N TRP A 401 -3.08 -8.54 4.35
CA TRP A 401 -3.82 -8.62 3.09
C TRP A 401 -3.61 -9.97 2.41
N TRP A 402 -4.69 -10.72 2.20
CA TRP A 402 -4.66 -11.94 1.42
C TRP A 402 -4.79 -11.65 -0.08
N LEU A 403 -3.68 -11.73 -0.78
CA LEU A 403 -3.59 -11.76 -2.22
C LEU A 403 -3.97 -13.16 -2.74
N ASN A 404 -4.71 -13.21 -3.85
CA ASN A 404 -5.01 -14.43 -4.59
C ASN A 404 -5.38 -15.63 -3.68
N THR A 405 -6.47 -15.51 -2.94
CA THR A 405 -6.90 -16.51 -1.94
C THR A 405 -7.29 -17.88 -2.52
N GLY A 406 -7.04 -18.12 -3.80
CA GLY A 406 -7.41 -19.32 -4.53
C GLY A 406 -8.92 -19.51 -4.58
N VAL A 407 -9.39 -20.74 -4.31
CA VAL A 407 -10.82 -21.11 -4.28
C VAL A 407 -11.47 -20.91 -2.90
N MET A 408 -10.82 -20.19 -1.98
CA MET A 408 -11.37 -19.92 -0.64
C MET A 408 -12.72 -19.21 -0.75
N LYS A 409 -13.74 -19.75 -0.08
CA LYS A 409 -15.02 -19.05 0.02
C LYS A 409 -14.90 -17.92 1.03
N PRO A 410 -15.72 -16.86 0.93
CA PRO A 410 -15.75 -15.80 1.94
C PRO A 410 -15.94 -16.35 3.37
N ALA A 411 -16.76 -17.38 3.57
CA ALA A 411 -16.94 -17.97 4.90
C ALA A 411 -15.64 -18.57 5.49
N ASP A 412 -14.82 -19.22 4.66
CA ASP A 412 -13.55 -19.83 5.10
C ASP A 412 -12.54 -18.73 5.51
N LEU A 413 -12.47 -17.64 4.74
CA LEU A 413 -11.65 -16.48 5.08
C LEU A 413 -12.15 -15.77 6.33
N ALA A 414 -13.48 -15.67 6.51
CA ALA A 414 -14.06 -15.07 7.70
C ALA A 414 -13.67 -15.84 8.97
N GLU A 415 -13.60 -17.18 8.92
CA GLU A 415 -13.13 -18.00 10.04
C GLU A 415 -11.70 -17.61 10.46
N VAL A 416 -10.78 -17.50 9.49
CA VAL A 416 -9.38 -17.12 9.75
C VAL A 416 -9.28 -15.66 10.24
N ASN A 417 -9.91 -14.74 9.52
CA ASN A 417 -9.85 -13.31 9.78
C ASN A 417 -10.51 -12.94 11.12
N ASN A 418 -11.63 -13.54 11.48
CA ASN A 418 -12.31 -13.24 12.74
C ASN A 418 -11.52 -13.72 13.96
N ALA A 419 -10.85 -14.88 13.87
CA ALA A 419 -9.95 -15.34 14.93
C ALA A 419 -8.79 -14.37 15.13
N ALA A 420 -8.14 -13.95 14.03
CA ALA A 420 -7.05 -12.99 14.06
C ALA A 420 -7.49 -11.64 14.67
N LYS A 421 -8.65 -11.10 14.27
CA LYS A 421 -9.21 -9.84 14.79
C LYS A 421 -9.49 -9.84 16.30
N LYS A 422 -9.74 -11.00 16.91
CA LYS A 422 -9.96 -11.09 18.36
C LYS A 422 -8.66 -10.93 19.14
N ILE A 423 -7.58 -11.56 18.68
CA ILE A 423 -6.33 -11.63 19.45
C ILE A 423 -5.28 -10.62 18.98
N GLY A 424 -5.30 -10.22 17.72
CA GLY A 424 -4.36 -9.26 17.14
C GLY A 424 -4.25 -7.93 17.88
N PRO A 425 -5.33 -7.35 18.47
CA PRO A 425 -5.22 -6.18 19.34
C PRO A 425 -4.24 -6.35 20.50
N VAL A 426 -4.11 -7.55 21.07
CA VAL A 426 -3.16 -7.82 22.17
C VAL A 426 -1.72 -7.72 21.66
N PHE A 427 -1.41 -8.33 20.51
CA PHE A 427 -0.07 -8.26 19.92
C PHE A 427 0.26 -6.86 19.39
N LYS A 428 -0.75 -6.06 19.04
CA LYS A 428 -0.60 -4.62 18.81
C LYS A 428 -0.37 -3.83 20.10
N GLU A 429 -0.35 -4.42 21.29
CA GLU A 429 -0.06 -3.71 22.53
C GLU A 429 1.18 -4.26 23.26
N THR A 430 1.80 -5.32 22.75
CA THR A 430 3.05 -5.91 23.28
C THR A 430 4.31 -5.25 22.71
N MET A 431 5.46 -5.54 23.32
CA MET A 431 6.78 -5.19 22.79
C MET A 431 7.53 -6.44 22.35
N PHE A 432 8.06 -6.41 21.14
CA PHE A 432 8.89 -7.47 20.58
C PHE A 432 10.34 -7.32 21.06
N THR A 433 10.56 -7.55 22.35
CA THR A 433 11.85 -7.33 23.03
C THR A 433 12.14 -8.46 24.01
N GLY A 434 13.41 -8.59 24.39
CA GLY A 434 13.84 -9.52 25.43
C GLY A 434 14.37 -10.86 24.92
N HIS A 435 14.40 -11.08 23.60
CA HIS A 435 15.17 -12.16 23.00
C HIS A 435 16.65 -11.97 23.30
N ASP A 436 17.30 -13.02 23.80
CA ASP A 436 18.75 -13.06 24.01
C ASP A 436 19.48 -13.95 22.97
N VAL A 437 18.74 -14.39 21.95
CA VAL A 437 19.23 -15.16 20.80
C VAL A 437 18.95 -14.39 19.52
N ALA A 438 19.92 -14.38 18.61
CA ALA A 438 19.71 -13.85 17.26
C ALA A 438 20.31 -14.78 16.19
N VAL A 439 19.76 -14.75 14.99
CA VAL A 439 20.32 -15.33 13.77
C VAL A 439 20.82 -14.19 12.89
N LEU A 440 22.04 -14.30 12.36
CA LEU A 440 22.62 -13.28 11.51
C LEU A 440 22.12 -13.41 10.07
N TRP A 441 21.56 -12.33 9.52
CA TRP A 441 21.44 -12.13 8.08
C TRP A 441 22.70 -11.44 7.56
N SER A 442 23.65 -12.22 7.02
CA SER A 442 24.85 -11.69 6.37
C SER A 442 24.58 -11.18 4.96
N PHE A 443 24.70 -9.86 4.77
CA PHE A 443 24.67 -9.22 3.46
C PHE A 443 25.90 -9.63 2.65
N THR A 444 27.06 -9.73 3.31
CA THR A 444 28.32 -10.13 2.67
C THR A 444 28.23 -11.52 2.09
N GLU A 445 27.75 -12.50 2.86
CA GLU A 445 27.58 -13.88 2.36
C GLU A 445 26.66 -13.93 1.14
N LEU A 446 25.50 -13.27 1.23
CA LEU A 446 24.53 -13.23 0.14
C LEU A 446 25.11 -12.58 -1.13
N ALA A 447 25.76 -11.42 -0.99
CA ALA A 447 26.38 -10.70 -2.10
C ALA A 447 27.51 -11.52 -2.73
N MET A 448 28.36 -12.15 -1.93
CA MET A 448 29.49 -12.92 -2.43
C MET A 448 29.06 -14.19 -3.15
N ARG A 449 28.03 -14.90 -2.68
CA ARG A 449 27.45 -16.05 -3.41
C ARG A 449 26.94 -15.64 -4.80
N GLN A 450 26.47 -14.40 -4.95
CA GLN A 450 26.00 -13.88 -6.24
C GLN A 450 27.14 -13.43 -7.17
N LYS A 451 28.35 -13.21 -6.66
CA LYS A 451 29.48 -12.73 -7.48
C LYS A 451 29.87 -13.72 -8.58
N ASP A 452 30.05 -14.99 -8.22
CA ASP A 452 30.50 -16.03 -9.15
C ASP A 452 29.47 -16.33 -10.26
N ILE A 453 28.19 -16.36 -9.90
CA ILE A 453 27.11 -16.53 -10.87
C ILE A 453 27.10 -15.34 -11.83
N THR A 454 27.24 -14.13 -11.29
CA THR A 454 27.23 -12.86 -12.03
C THR A 454 28.40 -12.80 -13.01
N LEU A 455 29.61 -13.09 -12.55
CA LEU A 455 30.83 -13.09 -13.37
C LEU A 455 30.74 -14.05 -14.55
N LYS A 456 30.05 -15.16 -14.37
CA LYS A 456 29.93 -16.15 -15.43
C LYS A 456 28.70 -15.91 -16.33
N GLU A 457 27.66 -15.20 -15.86
CA GLU A 457 26.61 -14.65 -16.75
C GLU A 457 27.18 -13.54 -17.64
N SER A 458 27.97 -12.62 -17.08
CA SER A 458 28.52 -11.48 -17.82
C SER A 458 29.39 -11.89 -19.02
N ARG A 459 29.94 -13.11 -18.99
CA ARG A 459 30.79 -13.69 -20.05
C ARG A 459 30.03 -14.42 -21.16
N LYS A 460 28.71 -14.62 -21.03
CA LYS A 460 27.92 -15.27 -22.08
C LYS A 460 27.69 -14.35 -23.27
N LYS A 461 27.48 -14.94 -24.45
CA LYS A 461 27.22 -14.21 -25.71
C LYS A 461 25.80 -14.39 -26.25
N THR A 462 25.00 -15.31 -25.69
CA THR A 462 23.71 -15.77 -26.27
C THR A 462 22.50 -15.69 -25.34
N GLY A 463 22.59 -15.04 -24.17
CA GLY A 463 21.45 -14.87 -23.25
C GLY A 463 20.86 -16.16 -22.66
N GLU A 464 21.50 -17.32 -22.85
CA GLU A 464 21.09 -18.60 -22.23
C GLU A 464 21.18 -18.53 -20.70
N GLN A 465 20.28 -19.18 -19.95
CA GLN A 465 20.34 -19.25 -18.48
C GLN A 465 21.51 -20.12 -17.99
N ILE A 466 22.01 -19.89 -16.77
CA ILE A 466 23.06 -20.74 -16.18
C ILE A 466 22.47 -22.10 -15.74
N LYS A 467 22.98 -23.17 -16.35
CA LYS A 467 22.96 -24.53 -15.81
C LYS A 467 24.16 -24.70 -14.88
N ARG A 468 23.99 -24.83 -13.57
CA ARG A 468 25.17 -24.92 -12.68
C ARG A 468 25.16 -25.85 -11.51
N MET A 469 24.07 -26.55 -11.23
CA MET A 469 24.06 -27.38 -10.04
C MET A 469 23.73 -28.81 -10.34
N ILE A 470 24.73 -29.68 -10.14
CA ILE A 470 24.52 -31.09 -9.84
C ILE A 470 24.13 -31.15 -8.36
N VAL A 471 22.85 -31.36 -8.06
CA VAL A 471 22.41 -31.57 -6.67
C VAL A 471 22.51 -33.06 -6.37
N SER A 472 23.26 -33.42 -5.33
CA SER A 472 23.16 -34.76 -4.74
C SER A 472 21.88 -34.83 -3.93
N LEU A 473 20.79 -35.32 -4.53
CA LEU A 473 19.53 -35.52 -3.82
C LEU A 473 19.59 -36.79 -2.96
N PRO A 474 18.97 -36.81 -1.77
CA PRO A 474 18.78 -38.05 -1.03
C PRO A 474 17.87 -38.99 -1.83
N GLU A 475 18.35 -40.21 -2.06
CA GLU A 475 17.57 -41.40 -2.46
C GLU A 475 16.97 -41.51 -3.87
N ASN A 476 16.99 -40.47 -4.73
CA ASN A 476 16.55 -40.61 -6.13
C ASN A 476 17.72 -40.75 -7.11
N THR A 477 18.09 -41.99 -7.45
CA THR A 477 19.16 -42.33 -8.40
C THR A 477 18.93 -41.79 -9.82
N ALA A 478 17.71 -41.38 -10.19
CA ALA A 478 17.39 -40.90 -11.54
C ALA A 478 17.84 -39.45 -11.82
N LEU A 479 18.35 -38.75 -10.80
CA LEU A 479 18.72 -37.33 -10.85
C LEU A 479 20.17 -37.07 -10.43
N GLN A 480 20.87 -38.12 -9.99
CA GLN A 480 22.30 -38.06 -9.75
C GLN A 480 22.98 -37.54 -11.04
N GLU A 481 23.81 -36.51 -10.90
CA GLU A 481 24.54 -35.85 -12.03
C GLU A 481 23.70 -34.98 -12.99
N LYS A 482 22.40 -34.75 -12.73
CA LYS A 482 21.61 -33.79 -13.54
C LYS A 482 21.84 -32.35 -13.08
N GLU A 483 22.11 -31.47 -14.05
CA GLU A 483 22.23 -30.03 -13.83
C GLU A 483 20.84 -29.37 -13.77
N ILE A 484 20.61 -28.50 -12.78
CA ILE A 484 19.46 -27.59 -12.75
C ILE A 484 19.84 -26.20 -13.26
N ASP A 485 18.88 -25.57 -13.94
CA ASP A 485 18.91 -24.15 -14.26
C ASP A 485 18.77 -23.35 -12.96
N ILE A 486 19.78 -22.55 -12.64
CA ILE A 486 19.79 -21.67 -11.46
C ILE A 486 20.07 -20.24 -11.89
N ASN A 487 19.34 -19.30 -11.29
CA ASN A 487 19.56 -17.86 -11.45
C ASN A 487 19.93 -17.23 -10.09
N ALA A 488 20.18 -15.91 -10.08
CA ALA A 488 20.54 -15.19 -8.86
C ALA A 488 19.48 -15.28 -7.74
N TYR A 489 18.19 -15.37 -8.06
CA TYR A 489 17.13 -15.58 -7.06
C TYR A 489 17.27 -16.92 -6.35
N HIS A 490 17.60 -17.99 -7.07
CA HIS A 490 17.78 -19.31 -6.44
C HIS A 490 18.93 -19.31 -5.44
N ILE A 491 20.02 -18.57 -5.74
CA ILE A 491 21.17 -18.44 -4.84
C ILE A 491 20.81 -17.65 -3.58
N GLY A 492 20.14 -16.51 -3.75
CA GLY A 492 19.68 -15.73 -2.61
C GLY A 492 18.63 -16.47 -1.79
N GLY A 493 17.74 -17.17 -2.49
CA GLY A 493 16.74 -18.05 -1.92
C GLY A 493 17.40 -19.12 -1.05
N ASP A 494 18.40 -19.85 -1.56
CA ASP A 494 19.09 -20.87 -0.77
C ASP A 494 19.66 -20.36 0.55
N TYR A 495 20.36 -19.23 0.52
CA TYR A 495 20.89 -18.63 1.74
C TYR A 495 19.79 -18.17 2.70
N LYS A 496 18.73 -17.55 2.16
CA LYS A 496 17.52 -17.20 2.91
C LYS A 496 16.96 -18.42 3.64
N GLU A 497 16.81 -19.55 2.97
CA GLU A 497 16.29 -20.78 3.57
C GLU A 497 17.16 -21.31 4.71
N SER A 498 18.49 -21.25 4.60
CA SER A 498 19.40 -21.62 5.70
C SER A 498 19.12 -20.77 6.95
N VAL A 499 19.00 -19.45 6.78
CA VAL A 499 18.74 -18.49 7.87
C VAL A 499 17.36 -18.70 8.48
N LEU A 500 16.33 -18.79 7.65
CA LEU A 500 14.95 -18.99 8.11
C LEU A 500 14.77 -20.35 8.81
N THR A 501 15.46 -21.39 8.34
CA THR A 501 15.43 -22.75 8.95
C THR A 501 16.06 -22.72 10.33
N ALA A 502 17.23 -22.09 10.48
CA ALA A 502 17.89 -21.96 11.77
C ALA A 502 17.02 -21.19 12.77
N HIS A 503 16.46 -20.05 12.33
CA HIS A 503 15.57 -19.23 13.14
C HIS A 503 14.33 -20.01 13.62
N TYR A 504 13.68 -20.72 12.69
CA TYR A 504 12.48 -21.47 13.02
C TYR A 504 12.76 -22.67 13.93
N ALA A 505 13.86 -23.39 13.68
CA ALA A 505 14.28 -24.52 14.51
C ALA A 505 14.64 -24.08 15.95
N LEU A 506 15.21 -22.88 16.13
CA LEU A 506 15.46 -22.30 17.45
C LEU A 506 14.14 -22.01 18.20
N ALA A 507 13.14 -21.45 17.53
CA ALA A 507 11.81 -21.25 18.12
C ALA A 507 11.16 -22.59 18.52
N ARG A 508 11.27 -23.63 17.69
CA ARG A 508 10.80 -25.00 18.02
C ARG A 508 11.61 -25.67 19.13
N ALA A 509 12.89 -25.32 19.27
CA ALA A 509 13.75 -25.77 20.36
C ALA A 509 13.46 -25.08 21.70
N GLY A 510 12.56 -24.08 21.74
CA GLY A 510 12.21 -23.31 22.93
C GLY A 510 13.11 -22.09 23.18
N PHE A 511 13.93 -21.71 22.19
CA PHE A 511 14.82 -20.55 22.21
C PHE A 511 14.42 -19.56 21.10
N PRO A 512 13.26 -18.89 21.19
CA PRO A 512 12.87 -17.89 20.19
C PRO A 512 14.01 -16.89 19.97
N ALA A 513 14.22 -16.54 18.71
CA ALA A 513 15.33 -15.70 18.27
C ALA A 513 14.80 -14.49 17.50
N GLN A 514 15.66 -13.49 17.33
CA GLN A 514 15.47 -12.44 16.33
C GLN A 514 16.32 -12.72 15.11
N ILE A 515 16.00 -12.13 13.95
CA ILE A 515 16.92 -12.05 12.82
C ILE A 515 17.52 -10.65 12.82
N ILE A 516 18.85 -10.53 12.87
CA ILE A 516 19.56 -9.24 12.83
C ILE A 516 20.36 -9.09 11.54
N HIS A 517 20.31 -7.89 10.95
CA HIS A 517 21.05 -7.59 9.74
C HIS A 517 22.54 -7.27 10.05
N GLU A 518 23.50 -7.84 9.31
CA GLU A 518 24.96 -7.63 9.49
C GLU A 518 25.40 -6.16 9.62
N ARG A 519 24.92 -5.30 8.72
CA ARG A 519 25.22 -3.86 8.76
C ARG A 519 24.63 -3.11 9.96
N THR A 520 23.82 -3.74 10.82
CA THR A 520 23.31 -3.14 12.07
C THR A 520 24.19 -3.43 13.29
N LEU A 521 25.15 -4.37 13.19
CA LEU A 521 26.05 -4.70 14.29
C LEU A 521 26.82 -3.48 14.82
N PRO A 522 27.36 -2.57 13.97
CA PRO A 522 28.01 -1.35 14.44
C PRO A 522 27.12 -0.40 15.24
N TYR A 523 25.80 -0.46 15.00
CA TYR A 523 24.81 0.41 15.66
C TYR A 523 24.23 -0.22 16.95
N GLY A 524 24.78 -1.36 17.38
CA GLY A 524 24.48 -1.95 18.68
C GLY A 524 23.38 -3.01 18.66
N ALA A 525 23.13 -3.66 17.52
CA ALA A 525 22.18 -4.77 17.41
C ALA A 525 22.48 -5.95 18.37
N LEU A 526 23.73 -6.10 18.84
CA LEU A 526 24.15 -7.17 19.76
C LEU A 526 23.98 -6.83 21.25
N LYS A 527 23.52 -5.63 21.61
CA LYS A 527 23.50 -5.16 23.02
C LYS A 527 22.73 -6.06 23.98
N THR A 528 21.65 -6.67 23.51
CA THR A 528 20.77 -7.54 24.31
C THR A 528 20.97 -9.03 24.03
N ILE A 529 21.81 -9.34 23.05
CA ILE A 529 22.04 -10.71 22.58
C ILE A 529 23.11 -11.37 23.44
N LYS A 530 22.93 -12.65 23.74
CA LYS A 530 23.92 -13.51 24.40
C LYS A 530 24.38 -14.63 23.49
N THR A 531 23.55 -15.05 22.55
CA THR A 531 23.92 -16.05 21.54
C THR A 531 23.59 -15.55 20.14
N LEU A 532 24.60 -15.53 19.27
CA LEU A 532 24.45 -15.26 17.86
C LEU A 532 24.63 -16.56 17.07
N VAL A 533 23.66 -16.91 16.25
CA VAL A 533 23.75 -18.05 15.34
C VAL A 533 24.09 -17.52 13.94
N ILE A 534 25.17 -18.03 13.36
CA ILE A 534 25.63 -17.70 12.01
C ILE A 534 25.62 -18.99 11.20
N VAL A 535 24.92 -19.01 10.07
CA VAL A 535 24.75 -20.23 9.27
C VAL A 535 25.20 -20.01 7.84
N GLY A 536 25.89 -20.98 7.26
CA GLY A 536 26.34 -20.92 5.87
C GLY A 536 27.31 -19.79 5.55
N GLN A 537 28.03 -19.24 6.53
CA GLN A 537 29.00 -18.17 6.28
C GLN A 537 30.30 -18.76 5.72
N THR A 538 30.53 -18.54 4.43
CA THR A 538 31.68 -19.11 3.70
C THR A 538 32.69 -18.08 3.25
N HIS A 539 32.25 -16.81 3.13
CA HIS A 539 33.09 -15.69 2.73
C HIS A 539 33.51 -14.85 3.94
N ALA A 540 34.68 -14.20 3.83
CA ALA A 540 35.16 -13.32 4.89
C ALA A 540 34.26 -12.08 5.05
N LEU A 541 33.93 -11.77 6.30
CA LEU A 541 33.19 -10.54 6.65
C LEU A 541 34.13 -9.32 6.64
N PRO A 542 33.62 -8.11 6.35
CA PRO A 542 34.41 -6.89 6.45
C PRO A 542 35.07 -6.72 7.82
N ASP A 543 36.27 -6.13 7.88
CA ASP A 543 37.05 -5.98 9.12
C ASP A 543 36.26 -5.32 10.25
N THR A 544 35.44 -4.31 9.91
CA THR A 544 34.58 -3.61 10.86
C THR A 544 33.57 -4.55 11.51
N ILE A 545 32.95 -5.44 10.74
CA ILE A 545 31.98 -6.43 11.21
C ILE A 545 32.68 -7.48 12.08
N THR A 546 33.84 -7.97 11.64
CA THR A 546 34.67 -8.92 12.40
C THR A 546 35.08 -8.34 13.76
N GLU A 547 35.43 -7.04 13.82
CA GLU A 547 35.76 -6.36 15.08
C GLU A 547 34.56 -6.34 16.04
N HIS A 548 33.34 -6.10 15.55
CA HIS A 548 32.13 -6.11 16.37
C HIS A 548 31.79 -7.52 16.88
N LEU A 549 31.95 -8.57 16.06
CA LEU A 549 31.77 -9.96 16.50
C LEU A 549 32.82 -10.39 17.53
N LYS A 550 34.06 -9.91 17.38
CA LYS A 550 35.11 -10.10 18.38
C LYS A 550 34.74 -9.41 19.71
N LYS A 551 34.31 -8.15 19.68
CA LYS A 551 33.85 -7.42 20.88
C LYS A 551 32.70 -8.13 21.58
N PHE A 552 31.75 -8.68 20.83
CA PHE A 552 30.65 -9.47 21.36
C PHE A 552 31.15 -10.74 22.09
N SER A 553 32.07 -11.48 21.46
CA SER A 553 32.66 -12.69 22.05
C SER A 553 33.50 -12.37 23.29
N ASP A 554 34.32 -11.30 23.23
CA ASP A 554 35.14 -10.83 24.35
C ASP A 554 34.25 -10.35 25.54
N ALA A 555 33.04 -9.86 25.27
CA ALA A 555 32.04 -9.49 26.28
C ALA A 555 31.26 -10.71 26.85
N GLY A 556 31.62 -11.93 26.45
CA GLY A 556 30.99 -13.18 26.92
C GLY A 556 29.85 -13.70 26.05
N GLY A 557 29.56 -13.03 24.92
CA GLY A 557 28.67 -13.55 23.90
C GLY A 557 29.16 -14.87 23.31
N ARG A 558 28.24 -15.73 22.87
CA ARG A 558 28.55 -17.01 22.22
C ARG A 558 28.11 -16.99 20.77
N ILE A 559 28.96 -17.51 19.89
CA ILE A 559 28.64 -17.72 18.49
C ILE A 559 28.37 -19.22 18.29
N ILE A 560 27.24 -19.55 17.66
CA ILE A 560 26.94 -20.90 17.18
C ILE A 560 27.05 -20.86 15.66
N VAL A 561 27.69 -21.87 15.08
CA VAL A 561 27.77 -22.07 13.63
C VAL A 561 27.24 -23.43 13.24
N ASP A 562 26.70 -23.56 12.04
CA ASP A 562 26.37 -24.86 11.47
C ASP A 562 27.60 -25.47 10.75
N LYS A 563 27.51 -26.74 10.35
CA LYS A 563 28.61 -27.46 9.66
C LYS A 563 28.98 -26.87 8.31
N SER A 564 28.09 -26.08 7.71
CA SER A 564 28.37 -25.45 6.41
C SER A 564 29.20 -24.18 6.49
N THR A 565 29.29 -23.57 7.67
CA THR A 565 30.08 -22.36 7.89
C THR A 565 31.57 -22.70 7.88
N THR A 566 32.31 -22.09 6.96
CA THR A 566 33.77 -22.30 6.81
C THR A 566 34.60 -21.15 7.34
N GLN A 567 34.00 -19.98 7.55
CA GLN A 567 34.68 -18.87 8.21
C GLN A 567 34.94 -19.21 9.69
N ASP A 568 36.18 -19.01 10.15
CA ASP A 568 36.54 -19.25 11.54
C ASP A 568 36.04 -18.12 12.45
N PHE A 569 35.25 -18.50 13.45
CA PHE A 569 34.78 -17.62 14.51
C PHE A 569 35.34 -18.13 15.84
N ARG A 570 36.15 -17.28 16.49
CA ARG A 570 36.85 -17.62 17.73
C ARG A 570 35.90 -18.20 18.78
N ASN A 571 36.19 -19.42 19.24
CA ASN A 571 35.40 -20.15 20.25
C ASN A 571 33.94 -20.42 19.85
N ALA A 572 33.62 -20.47 18.56
CA ALA A 572 32.28 -20.82 18.12
C ALA A 572 31.93 -22.27 18.47
N ILE A 573 30.66 -22.50 18.82
CA ILE A 573 30.09 -23.83 19.04
C ILE A 573 29.56 -24.33 17.70
N VAL A 574 30.04 -25.48 17.23
CA VAL A 574 29.54 -26.09 16.00
C VAL A 574 28.31 -26.94 16.31
N ALA A 575 27.15 -26.54 15.78
CA ALA A 575 25.94 -27.35 15.81
C ALA A 575 26.05 -28.50 14.79
N ASP A 576 25.61 -29.70 15.18
CA ASP A 576 25.68 -30.90 14.34
C ASP A 576 24.58 -30.93 13.26
N VAL A 577 24.55 -29.91 12.40
CA VAL A 577 23.59 -29.76 11.31
C VAL A 577 24.27 -29.05 10.14
N ASP A 578 23.94 -29.44 8.90
CA ASP A 578 24.38 -28.75 7.68
C ASP A 578 23.14 -28.14 7.01
N LEU A 579 23.11 -26.81 6.91
CA LEU A 579 21.96 -26.06 6.38
C LEU A 579 22.19 -25.54 4.95
N ARG A 580 23.19 -26.04 4.22
CA ARG A 580 23.36 -25.69 2.80
C ARG A 580 22.35 -26.37 1.90
N GLY A 581 22.02 -25.68 0.80
CA GLY A 581 21.39 -26.31 -0.36
C GLY A 581 19.91 -26.64 -0.18
N LEU A 582 19.26 -26.07 0.83
CA LEU A 582 17.88 -26.36 1.20
C LEU A 582 16.90 -25.95 0.10
N SER A 583 17.08 -24.78 -0.51
CA SER A 583 16.17 -24.28 -1.57
C SER A 583 16.24 -25.15 -2.83
N TYR A 584 17.44 -25.63 -3.17
CA TYR A 584 17.63 -26.47 -4.35
C TYR A 584 16.99 -27.84 -4.20
N ARG A 585 16.96 -28.40 -2.98
CA ARG A 585 16.30 -29.68 -2.69
C ARG A 585 14.86 -29.66 -3.20
N TRP A 586 14.11 -28.59 -2.96
CA TRP A 586 12.71 -28.49 -3.36
C TRP A 586 12.56 -28.13 -4.83
N SER A 587 13.34 -27.17 -5.33
CA SER A 587 13.23 -26.70 -6.72
C SER A 587 13.40 -27.86 -7.72
N VAL A 588 14.33 -28.79 -7.46
CA VAL A 588 14.56 -29.95 -8.34
C VAL A 588 13.36 -30.91 -8.32
N LEU A 589 12.75 -31.13 -7.16
CA LEU A 589 11.67 -32.11 -6.99
C LEU A 589 10.31 -31.55 -7.41
N PHE A 590 10.07 -30.26 -7.17
CA PHE A 590 8.85 -29.57 -7.54
C PHE A 590 8.71 -29.40 -9.06
N LEU A 591 9.83 -29.15 -9.76
CA LEU A 591 9.84 -28.92 -11.21
C LEU A 591 9.90 -30.21 -12.05
N GLN A 592 9.90 -31.39 -11.42
CA GLN A 592 9.86 -32.64 -12.16
C GLN A 592 8.47 -32.94 -12.73
N ASP A 593 8.44 -33.46 -13.96
CA ASP A 593 7.23 -34.08 -14.49
C ASP A 593 6.83 -35.23 -13.57
N ALA A 594 5.57 -35.22 -13.11
CA ALA A 594 5.00 -36.26 -12.25
C ALA A 594 5.21 -37.68 -12.80
N LYS A 595 5.37 -37.84 -14.12
CA LYS A 595 5.71 -39.11 -14.77
C LYS A 595 7.09 -39.67 -14.44
N SER A 596 7.98 -38.85 -13.86
CA SER A 596 9.33 -39.24 -13.45
C SER A 596 9.35 -40.02 -12.13
N PHE A 597 8.22 -40.05 -11.42
CA PHE A 597 8.04 -40.80 -10.18
C PHE A 597 7.28 -42.11 -10.44
N LYS A 598 7.42 -43.10 -9.54
CA LYS A 598 6.77 -44.42 -9.74
C LYS A 598 5.26 -44.32 -9.64
N THR A 599 4.77 -43.39 -8.81
CA THR A 599 3.35 -43.23 -8.50
C THR A 599 2.98 -41.75 -8.32
N PRO A 600 1.74 -41.34 -8.60
CA PRO A 600 1.21 -40.03 -8.23
C PRO A 600 1.39 -39.69 -6.75
N ARG A 601 1.26 -40.69 -5.87
CA ARG A 601 1.45 -40.55 -4.42
C ARG A 601 2.86 -40.09 -4.09
N GLU A 602 3.85 -40.79 -4.63
CA GLU A 602 5.27 -40.44 -4.46
C GLU A 602 5.58 -39.05 -5.04
N ALA A 603 5.10 -38.75 -6.25
CA ALA A 603 5.30 -37.43 -6.87
C ALA A 603 4.78 -36.29 -5.99
N SER A 604 3.57 -36.46 -5.42
CA SER A 604 2.94 -35.44 -4.59
C SER A 604 3.57 -35.25 -3.21
N LEU A 605 4.28 -36.25 -2.66
CA LEU A 605 4.93 -36.14 -1.35
C LEU A 605 5.89 -34.96 -1.30
N PHE A 606 6.69 -34.78 -2.35
CA PHE A 606 7.67 -33.71 -2.46
C PHE A 606 7.06 -32.33 -2.67
N GLN A 607 5.75 -32.27 -2.93
CA GLN A 607 4.97 -31.04 -3.01
C GLN A 607 4.28 -30.72 -1.68
N THR A 608 4.37 -31.58 -0.66
CA THR A 608 3.70 -31.36 0.64
C THR A 608 4.50 -30.42 1.54
N ASN A 609 3.77 -29.63 2.34
CA ASN A 609 4.30 -28.80 3.41
C ASN A 609 5.05 -29.63 4.46
N HIS A 610 4.57 -30.85 4.76
CA HIS A 610 5.28 -31.83 5.59
C HIS A 610 6.71 -32.07 5.10
N PHE A 611 6.94 -32.26 3.81
CA PHE A 611 8.29 -32.44 3.25
C PHE A 611 9.12 -31.15 3.31
N MET A 612 8.51 -30.00 3.00
CA MET A 612 9.19 -28.70 3.06
C MET A 612 9.72 -28.37 4.47
N ASP A 613 8.98 -28.77 5.51
CA ASP A 613 9.34 -28.54 6.92
C ASP A 613 10.38 -29.52 7.50
N GLU A 614 10.71 -30.60 6.79
CA GLU A 614 11.63 -31.63 7.29
C GLU A 614 13.01 -31.09 7.71
N PRO A 615 13.66 -30.17 6.96
CA PRO A 615 14.94 -29.58 7.37
C PRO A 615 14.86 -28.87 8.73
N VAL A 616 13.74 -28.20 9.02
CA VAL A 616 13.51 -27.52 10.31
C VAL A 616 13.47 -28.55 11.42
N ARG A 617 12.65 -29.61 11.28
CA ARG A 617 12.54 -30.70 12.29
C ARG A 617 13.90 -31.33 12.58
N ASN A 618 14.68 -31.60 11.52
CA ASN A 618 16.02 -32.17 11.64
C ASN A 618 17.02 -31.22 12.32
N ALA A 619 16.84 -29.91 12.18
CA ALA A 619 17.69 -28.89 12.80
C ALA A 619 17.39 -28.63 14.29
N VAL A 620 16.19 -28.96 14.79
CA VAL A 620 15.79 -28.68 16.18
C VAL A 620 16.75 -29.30 17.20
N ALA A 621 17.02 -30.61 17.12
CA ALA A 621 17.81 -31.29 18.13
C ALA A 621 19.28 -30.83 18.17
N PRO A 622 20.01 -30.73 17.03
CA PRO A 622 21.37 -30.20 17.02
C PRO A 622 21.48 -28.77 17.54
N LEU A 623 20.59 -27.87 17.13
CA LEU A 623 20.60 -26.48 17.59
C LEU A 623 20.25 -26.39 19.07
N LYS A 624 19.28 -27.17 19.56
CA LYS A 624 18.95 -27.27 21.00
C LYS A 624 20.16 -27.73 21.83
N ALA A 625 20.93 -28.69 21.32
CA ALA A 625 22.14 -29.17 21.98
C ALA A 625 23.26 -28.11 22.03
N ALA A 626 23.43 -27.32 20.95
CA ALA A 626 24.36 -26.20 20.93
C ALA A 626 23.91 -25.06 21.87
N MET A 627 22.62 -24.71 21.88
CA MET A 627 22.05 -23.69 22.76
C MET A 627 22.22 -24.00 24.25
N ARG A 628 22.19 -25.28 24.64
CA ARG A 628 22.45 -25.71 26.04
C ARG A 628 23.87 -25.39 26.52
N GLN A 629 24.78 -25.06 25.61
CA GLN A 629 26.16 -24.66 25.94
C GLN A 629 26.31 -23.13 26.08
N THR A 630 25.21 -22.37 26.00
CA THR A 630 25.21 -20.91 26.11
C THR A 630 24.45 -20.41 27.34
N ALA A 631 24.52 -19.10 27.59
CA ALA A 631 23.82 -18.43 28.70
C ALA A 631 22.42 -17.89 28.32
N SER A 632 21.93 -18.24 27.14
CA SER A 632 20.62 -17.82 26.63
C SER A 632 19.50 -18.59 27.30
N LYS A 633 18.33 -17.96 27.41
CA LYS A 633 17.23 -18.50 28.20
C LYS A 633 16.35 -19.44 27.36
N LEU A 634 16.09 -20.63 27.90
CA LEU A 634 15.04 -21.51 27.41
C LEU A 634 13.69 -21.02 27.94
N TRP A 635 12.70 -20.90 27.07
CA TRP A 635 11.34 -20.43 27.41
C TRP A 635 10.31 -21.53 27.55
N ALA A 636 10.51 -22.65 26.86
CA ALA A 636 9.74 -23.86 27.05
C ALA A 636 10.62 -25.09 26.83
N GLU A 637 10.52 -26.05 27.74
CA GLU A 637 11.14 -27.36 27.57
C GLU A 637 10.15 -28.31 26.92
N THR A 638 10.47 -28.75 25.70
CA THR A 638 9.63 -29.63 24.89
C THR A 638 10.49 -30.62 24.13
N ASP A 639 10.03 -31.85 23.98
CA ASP A 639 10.63 -32.84 23.07
C ASP A 639 9.98 -32.80 21.67
N SER A 640 8.96 -31.95 21.50
CA SER A 640 8.32 -31.72 20.21
C SER A 640 9.26 -31.01 19.24
N THR A 641 9.31 -31.50 18.01
CA THR A 641 9.91 -30.81 16.86
C THR A 641 8.91 -29.95 16.09
N GLU A 642 7.64 -29.98 16.48
CA GLU A 642 6.50 -29.41 15.72
C GLU A 642 5.91 -28.14 16.34
N LEU A 643 6.30 -27.82 17.58
CA LEU A 643 5.66 -26.76 18.36
C LEU A 643 6.52 -25.51 18.31
N LEU A 644 6.05 -24.46 17.64
CA LEU A 644 6.72 -23.15 17.64
C LEU A 644 6.46 -22.45 18.98
N ILE A 645 7.53 -21.99 19.64
CA ILE A 645 7.46 -21.20 20.87
C ILE A 645 7.96 -19.78 20.62
N GLU A 646 7.18 -18.79 21.07
CA GLU A 646 7.54 -17.37 21.03
C GLU A 646 7.11 -16.68 22.33
N HIS A 647 7.76 -15.56 22.66
CA HIS A 647 7.40 -14.68 23.75
C HIS A 647 7.37 -13.21 23.33
N GLN A 648 6.51 -12.44 23.98
CA GLN A 648 6.45 -10.99 23.84
C GLN A 648 6.27 -10.34 25.20
N ARG A 649 6.89 -9.17 25.41
CA ARG A 649 6.79 -8.45 26.68
C ARG A 649 5.46 -7.70 26.76
N GLY A 650 4.76 -7.86 27.88
CA GLY A 650 3.45 -7.25 28.13
C GLY A 650 3.44 -6.42 29.41
N GLY A 651 4.12 -5.26 29.43
CA GLY A 651 4.19 -4.42 30.62
C GLY A 651 5.00 -5.07 31.75
N GLU A 652 4.34 -5.39 32.87
CA GLU A 652 4.93 -6.12 34.01
C GLU A 652 4.89 -7.65 33.86
N GLY A 653 4.20 -8.17 32.83
CA GLY A 653 4.11 -9.60 32.53
C GLY A 653 4.73 -10.01 31.19
N THR A 654 4.49 -11.25 30.80
CA THR A 654 4.94 -11.83 29.52
C THR A 654 3.78 -12.57 28.85
N ILE A 655 3.69 -12.47 27.53
CA ILE A 655 2.78 -13.26 26.72
C ILE A 655 3.61 -14.33 26.02
N LEU A 656 3.32 -15.60 26.27
CA LEU A 656 3.94 -16.74 25.59
C LEU A 656 2.98 -17.34 24.58
N LEU A 657 3.53 -17.80 23.46
CA LEU A 657 2.79 -18.37 22.34
C LEU A 657 3.29 -19.78 22.10
N ALA A 658 2.36 -20.70 21.88
CA ALA A 658 2.66 -22.05 21.42
C ALA A 658 1.77 -22.33 20.20
N ILE A 659 2.38 -22.64 19.06
CA ILE A 659 1.67 -22.79 17.78
C ILE A 659 1.91 -24.18 17.21
N ASN A 660 0.83 -24.86 16.85
CA ASN A 660 0.84 -26.20 16.29
C ASN A 660 1.23 -26.20 14.80
N GLY A 661 2.43 -26.68 14.48
CA GLY A 661 2.91 -26.93 13.12
C GLY A 661 2.78 -28.37 12.64
N TYR A 662 2.16 -29.25 13.43
CA TYR A 662 2.13 -30.68 13.14
C TYR A 662 1.30 -31.01 11.90
N GLU A 663 1.89 -31.78 10.99
CA GLU A 663 1.22 -32.39 9.86
C GLU A 663 1.29 -33.92 9.91
N GLU A 664 0.19 -34.58 9.55
CA GLU A 664 0.08 -36.03 9.46
C GLU A 664 -0.36 -36.41 8.04
N LEU A 665 0.53 -37.07 7.29
CA LEU A 665 0.21 -37.54 5.94
C LEU A 665 -0.83 -38.67 5.99
N PRO A 666 -1.99 -38.55 5.33
CA PRO A 666 -3.02 -39.58 5.38
C PRO A 666 -2.60 -40.84 4.62
N ALA A 667 -3.06 -42.02 5.05
CA ALA A 667 -2.87 -43.24 4.28
C ALA A 667 -3.68 -43.18 2.97
N ILE A 668 -3.01 -43.02 1.82
CA ILE A 668 -3.61 -42.97 0.48
C ILE A 668 -3.04 -44.04 -0.45
N ALA A 669 -3.83 -44.44 -1.46
CA ALA A 669 -3.42 -45.37 -2.50
C ALA A 669 -2.38 -44.75 -3.46
N ASP A 670 -1.60 -45.59 -4.14
CA ASP A 670 -0.52 -45.16 -5.04
C ASP A 670 -1.00 -44.26 -6.18
N ASP A 671 -2.23 -44.45 -6.67
CA ASP A 671 -2.83 -43.68 -7.76
C ASP A 671 -3.39 -42.31 -7.31
N LYS A 672 -3.34 -42.00 -6.00
CA LYS A 672 -3.82 -40.73 -5.43
C LYS A 672 -2.66 -39.79 -5.13
N LYS A 673 -2.95 -38.50 -4.99
CA LYS A 673 -1.99 -37.48 -4.56
C LYS A 673 -2.25 -37.08 -3.11
N TYR A 674 -1.19 -36.80 -2.37
CA TYR A 674 -1.28 -36.07 -1.11
C TYR A 674 -1.77 -34.64 -1.38
N PRO A 675 -2.65 -34.08 -0.52
CA PRO A 675 -2.85 -32.64 -0.46
C PRO A 675 -1.54 -31.93 -0.08
N ILE A 676 -1.34 -30.71 -0.56
CA ILE A 676 -0.15 -29.92 -0.20
C ILE A 676 -0.11 -29.58 1.31
N TYR A 677 -1.27 -29.49 2.00
CA TYR A 677 -1.34 -29.30 3.46
C TYR A 677 -2.02 -30.46 4.16
N ASN A 678 -1.46 -30.86 5.30
CA ASN A 678 -1.93 -32.01 6.08
C ASN A 678 -1.93 -31.70 7.58
N TYR A 679 -2.25 -30.46 7.97
CA TYR A 679 -2.34 -30.05 9.37
C TYR A 679 -3.31 -30.95 10.15
N ALA A 680 -2.83 -31.43 11.29
CA ALA A 680 -3.52 -32.41 12.12
C ALA A 680 -3.57 -31.97 13.60
N PRO A 681 -4.52 -32.51 14.39
CA PRO A 681 -4.51 -32.31 15.84
C PRO A 681 -3.22 -32.84 16.45
N TYR A 682 -2.72 -32.17 17.49
CA TYR A 682 -1.45 -32.53 18.12
C TYR A 682 -1.52 -32.46 19.64
N SER A 683 -0.89 -33.40 20.34
CA SER A 683 -0.95 -33.49 21.80
C SER A 683 0.43 -33.55 22.47
N PRO A 684 1.26 -32.50 22.34
CA PRO A 684 2.59 -32.48 22.93
C PRO A 684 2.55 -32.31 24.46
N LYS A 685 3.62 -32.76 25.11
CA LYS A 685 3.95 -32.39 26.48
C LYS A 685 5.08 -31.38 26.48
N PHE A 686 4.93 -30.29 27.20
CA PHE A 686 6.00 -29.29 27.39
C PHE A 686 5.86 -28.57 28.72
N ALA A 687 6.96 -28.04 29.25
CA ALA A 687 6.98 -27.26 30.49
C ALA A 687 7.40 -25.82 30.21
N LEU A 688 6.64 -24.83 30.72
CA LEU A 688 7.02 -23.43 30.62
C LEU A 688 8.22 -23.14 31.52
N ARG A 689 9.19 -22.38 30.99
CA ARG A 689 10.38 -21.92 31.73
C ARG A 689 10.25 -20.42 31.94
N LEU A 690 9.42 -20.08 32.92
CA LEU A 690 9.08 -18.69 33.23
C LEU A 690 10.31 -17.98 33.83
N PRO A 691 10.70 -16.81 33.33
CA PRO A 691 11.76 -16.04 33.96
C PRO A 691 11.32 -15.63 35.37
N ALA A 692 12.28 -15.53 36.29
CA ALA A 692 12.03 -14.80 37.53
C ALA A 692 11.60 -13.38 37.14
N LEU A 693 10.40 -12.98 37.56
CA LEU A 693 9.84 -11.67 37.24
C LEU A 693 10.69 -10.61 37.97
N SER A 694 11.63 -10.02 37.24
CA SER A 694 12.42 -8.88 37.71
C SER A 694 11.48 -7.67 37.82
N LEU A 695 11.21 -7.25 39.05
CA LEU A 695 10.47 -6.02 39.39
C LEU A 695 11.27 -4.73 39.10
N GLU A 696 12.34 -4.78 38.32
CA GLU A 696 13.28 -3.66 38.15
C GLU A 696 12.70 -2.46 37.38
N VAL A 697 11.54 -2.60 36.71
CA VAL A 697 10.91 -1.48 35.99
C VAL A 697 9.75 -0.91 36.79
N GLY A 698 10.07 0.01 37.69
CA GLY A 698 9.11 0.87 38.38
C GLY A 698 8.86 0.46 39.83
N ARG A 699 9.28 1.32 40.76
CA ARG A 699 9.11 1.22 42.21
C ARG A 699 7.63 1.13 42.64
N SER A 700 6.94 0.03 42.39
CA SER A 700 5.68 -0.27 43.08
C SER A 700 6.02 -0.96 44.41
N THR A 701 5.80 -0.24 45.50
CA THR A 701 6.22 -0.57 46.88
C THR A 701 5.37 -1.65 47.55
N GLY A 702 4.95 -2.71 46.83
CA GLY A 702 4.01 -3.69 47.40
C GLY A 702 3.99 -5.10 46.81
N ALA A 703 4.86 -5.46 45.86
CA ALA A 703 4.92 -6.82 45.34
C ALA A 703 5.82 -7.71 46.22
N ASN A 704 5.25 -8.78 46.79
CA ASN A 704 6.01 -9.79 47.50
C ASN A 704 6.87 -10.57 46.49
N PRO A 705 8.20 -10.52 46.54
CA PRO A 705 9.08 -11.23 45.60
C PRO A 705 8.95 -12.77 45.65
N GLN A 706 8.15 -13.32 46.58
CA GLN A 706 7.85 -14.75 46.68
C GLN A 706 6.53 -15.20 46.02
N SER A 707 5.72 -14.32 45.43
CA SER A 707 4.48 -14.77 44.77
C SER A 707 4.77 -15.38 43.40
N SER A 708 4.44 -16.67 43.23
CA SER A 708 4.49 -17.33 41.92
C SER A 708 3.58 -16.63 40.91
N PRO A 709 3.99 -16.50 39.63
CA PRO A 709 3.14 -15.92 38.59
C PRO A 709 1.86 -16.74 38.40
N VAL A 710 0.80 -16.05 38.00
CA VAL A 710 -0.45 -16.68 37.56
C VAL A 710 -0.43 -16.76 36.04
N VAL A 711 -0.77 -17.91 35.48
CA VAL A 711 -0.80 -18.10 34.03
C VAL A 711 -2.21 -18.44 33.57
N PHE A 712 -2.75 -17.62 32.68
CA PHE A 712 -4.00 -17.89 31.99
C PHE A 712 -3.72 -18.32 30.56
N THR A 713 -4.37 -19.38 30.11
CA THR A 713 -4.40 -19.78 28.71
C THR A 713 -5.56 -19.10 28.01
N LEU A 714 -5.41 -18.84 26.72
CA LEU A 714 -6.48 -18.53 25.78
C LEU A 714 -6.31 -19.47 24.59
N GLU A 715 -7.34 -20.27 24.33
CA GLU A 715 -7.27 -21.43 23.45
C GLU A 715 -8.56 -21.62 22.64
N GLY A 716 -8.52 -22.58 21.72
CA GLY A 716 -9.51 -22.82 20.69
C GLY A 716 -9.21 -22.02 19.41
N PRO A 717 -9.67 -22.50 18.24
CA PRO A 717 -9.43 -21.83 16.95
C PRO A 717 -10.02 -20.41 16.88
N ASN A 718 -10.94 -20.06 17.80
CA ASN A 718 -11.63 -18.78 17.88
C ASN A 718 -11.27 -17.94 19.13
N PHE A 719 -10.32 -18.39 19.95
CA PHE A 719 -9.88 -17.73 21.19
C PHE A 719 -11.02 -17.39 22.16
N ASP A 720 -11.93 -18.33 22.39
CA ASP A 720 -13.15 -18.15 23.20
C ASP A 720 -13.14 -18.97 24.50
N ARG A 721 -12.07 -19.74 24.77
CA ARG A 721 -11.89 -20.51 26.00
C ARG A 721 -10.63 -20.07 26.73
N SER A 722 -10.73 -19.87 28.04
CA SER A 722 -9.59 -19.54 28.91
C SER A 722 -9.55 -20.44 30.14
N ILE A 723 -8.35 -20.86 30.53
CA ILE A 723 -8.10 -21.69 31.72
C ILE A 723 -6.96 -21.09 32.54
N GLU A 724 -7.12 -20.99 33.85
CA GLU A 724 -6.02 -20.67 34.77
C GLU A 724 -5.22 -21.96 35.06
N LEU A 725 -3.91 -21.95 34.83
CA LEU A 725 -3.06 -23.11 35.11
C LEU A 725 -2.84 -23.24 36.61
N ALA A 726 -3.18 -24.42 37.17
CA ALA A 726 -3.02 -24.69 38.60
C ALA A 726 -1.54 -24.73 39.05
N ASP A 727 -0.66 -25.25 38.19
CA ASP A 727 0.80 -25.22 38.37
C ASP A 727 1.47 -24.83 37.04
N PRO A 728 1.83 -23.55 36.85
CA PRO A 728 2.47 -23.09 35.62
C PRO A 728 3.87 -23.68 35.34
N ALA A 729 4.52 -24.27 36.35
CA ALA A 729 5.85 -24.86 36.20
C ALA A 729 5.80 -26.37 35.87
N ALA A 730 4.66 -27.03 36.12
CA ALA A 730 4.45 -28.43 35.78
C ALA A 730 4.40 -28.63 34.26
N PRO A 731 4.82 -29.81 33.75
CA PRO A 731 4.59 -30.19 32.36
C PRO A 731 3.10 -30.16 32.00
N ILE A 732 2.78 -29.46 30.92
CA ILE A 732 1.44 -29.30 30.35
C ILE A 732 1.24 -30.35 29.27
N ALA A 733 0.20 -31.16 29.40
CA ALA A 733 -0.30 -32.02 28.31
C ALA A 733 -1.34 -31.23 27.50
N ALA A 734 -0.86 -30.44 26.54
CA ALA A 734 -1.72 -29.58 25.74
C ALA A 734 -2.30 -30.35 24.56
N LYS A 735 -3.57 -30.08 24.22
CA LYS A 735 -4.21 -30.56 22.98
C LYS A 735 -4.42 -29.38 22.04
N PHE A 736 -3.92 -29.50 20.82
CA PHE A 736 -4.06 -28.50 19.78
C PHE A 736 -4.93 -29.02 18.64
N GLU A 737 -5.83 -28.19 18.15
CA GLU A 737 -6.46 -28.34 16.84
C GLU A 737 -5.45 -28.03 15.71
N PRO A 738 -5.73 -28.43 14.46
CA PRO A 738 -4.90 -28.12 13.31
C PRO A 738 -4.63 -26.61 13.16
N GLY A 739 -3.35 -26.22 13.15
CA GLY A 739 -2.90 -24.82 13.03
C GLY A 739 -3.26 -23.92 14.21
N GLU A 740 -3.72 -24.48 15.34
CA GLU A 740 -4.09 -23.71 16.53
C GLU A 740 -2.88 -23.02 17.17
N MET A 741 -3.08 -21.78 17.61
CA MET A 741 -2.19 -21.08 18.53
C MET A 741 -2.85 -21.02 19.91
N LYS A 742 -2.09 -21.35 20.95
CA LYS A 742 -2.46 -21.08 22.35
C LYS A 742 -1.64 -19.92 22.88
N VAL A 743 -2.31 -19.01 23.55
CA VAL A 743 -1.71 -17.81 24.16
C VAL A 743 -1.70 -17.98 25.68
N TYR A 744 -0.54 -17.77 26.30
CA TYR A 744 -0.36 -17.86 27.74
C TYR A 744 -0.02 -16.48 28.29
N PHE A 745 -0.94 -15.91 29.07
CA PHE A 745 -0.75 -14.65 29.78
C PHE A 745 -0.07 -14.94 31.12
N VAL A 746 1.25 -14.71 31.18
CA VAL A 746 2.07 -14.86 32.38
C VAL A 746 2.04 -13.56 33.16
N ALA A 747 1.12 -13.45 34.10
CA ALA A 747 0.93 -12.27 34.93
C ALA A 747 1.63 -12.43 36.29
N PRO A 748 2.23 -11.36 36.85
CA PRO A 748 2.79 -11.41 38.21
C PRO A 748 1.73 -11.69 39.28
N ARG A 749 0.46 -11.44 38.97
CA ARG A 749 -0.69 -11.60 39.87
C ARG A 749 -1.99 -11.63 39.08
N LYS A 750 -3.04 -12.18 39.70
CA LYS A 750 -4.38 -12.22 39.14
C LYS A 750 -4.99 -10.81 39.08
N PRO A 751 -5.57 -10.38 37.94
CA PRO A 751 -6.31 -9.12 37.87
C PRO A 751 -7.58 -9.18 38.73
N GLU A 752 -7.93 -8.07 39.37
CA GLU A 752 -9.13 -7.99 40.24
C GLU A 752 -10.41 -7.59 39.51
N GLY A 753 -10.30 -7.16 38.25
CA GLY A 753 -11.43 -6.66 37.47
C GLY A 753 -11.02 -5.54 36.51
N ILE A 754 -12.00 -4.99 35.81
CA ILE A 754 -11.82 -3.86 34.89
C ILE A 754 -12.58 -2.66 35.48
N ALA A 755 -11.85 -1.58 35.80
CA ALA A 755 -12.49 -0.30 36.10
C ALA A 755 -12.81 0.39 34.78
N VAL A 756 -14.05 0.81 34.57
CA VAL A 756 -14.50 1.49 33.34
C VAL A 756 -15.13 2.82 33.71
N ALA A 757 -14.70 3.87 33.01
CA ALA A 757 -15.32 5.18 33.03
C ALA A 757 -15.70 5.56 31.60
N ALA A 758 -16.80 6.29 31.46
CA ALA A 758 -17.23 6.78 30.18
C ALA A 758 -17.81 8.17 30.32
N THR A 759 -17.48 9.05 29.39
CA THR A 759 -17.97 10.42 29.36
C THR A 759 -18.39 10.78 27.95
N VAL A 760 -19.57 11.39 27.82
CA VAL A 760 -20.02 11.93 26.53
C VAL A 760 -19.72 13.41 26.51
N HIS A 761 -18.92 13.83 25.54
CA HIS A 761 -18.68 15.24 25.26
C HIS A 761 -18.84 15.49 23.77
N ASN A 762 -19.64 16.50 23.41
CA ASN A 762 -19.75 16.96 22.04
C ASN A 762 -20.13 15.88 21.00
N GLY A 763 -21.03 14.96 21.35
CA GLY A 763 -21.45 13.88 20.45
C GLY A 763 -20.41 12.76 20.33
N THR A 764 -19.39 12.74 21.20
CA THR A 764 -18.35 11.72 21.25
C THR A 764 -18.37 11.07 22.63
N LEU A 765 -18.39 9.74 22.66
CA LEU A 765 -18.26 8.92 23.86
C LEU A 765 -16.79 8.55 24.06
N ALA A 766 -16.14 9.15 25.04
CA ALA A 766 -14.81 8.74 25.47
C ALA A 766 -14.94 7.61 26.51
N ILE A 767 -14.22 6.52 26.29
CA ILE A 767 -14.17 5.37 27.21
C ILE A 767 -12.75 5.26 27.73
N GLU A 768 -12.63 5.19 29.06
CA GLU A 768 -11.40 4.87 29.76
C GLU A 768 -11.59 3.57 30.52
N ALA A 769 -10.62 2.67 30.42
CA ALA A 769 -10.60 1.48 31.26
C ALA A 769 -9.22 1.20 31.82
N THR A 770 -9.18 0.60 33.00
CA THR A 770 -7.95 0.17 33.66
C THR A 770 -8.13 -1.21 34.25
N LEU A 771 -7.17 -2.09 33.96
CA LEU A 771 -7.07 -3.42 34.54
C LEU A 771 -6.59 -3.28 35.99
N LYS A 772 -7.45 -3.66 36.94
CA LYS A 772 -7.18 -3.43 38.37
C LYS A 772 -6.00 -4.27 38.83
N ARG A 773 -5.00 -3.59 39.40
CA ARG A 773 -3.75 -4.15 39.92
C ARG A 773 -2.91 -4.90 38.87
N LEU A 774 -3.09 -4.71 37.58
CA LEU A 774 -2.24 -5.38 36.57
C LEU A 774 -1.92 -4.45 35.41
N SER A 775 -0.64 -4.28 35.11
CA SER A 775 -0.14 -3.44 34.01
C SER A 775 0.32 -4.30 32.84
N MET A 776 -0.61 -4.73 32.00
CA MET A 776 -0.33 -5.67 30.91
C MET A 776 -1.37 -5.53 29.80
N PRO A 777 -1.00 -5.83 28.54
CA PRO A 777 -1.98 -6.03 27.48
C PRO A 777 -2.93 -7.17 27.78
N TRP A 778 -4.22 -6.92 27.68
CA TRP A 778 -5.27 -7.86 28.04
C TRP A 778 -6.42 -7.76 27.04
N PRO A 779 -6.86 -8.88 26.43
CA PRO A 779 -7.92 -8.84 25.42
C PRO A 779 -9.23 -8.41 26.06
N ILE A 780 -9.90 -7.44 25.44
CA ILE A 780 -11.21 -6.94 25.87
C ILE A 780 -12.16 -6.80 24.68
N VAL A 781 -13.44 -7.06 24.90
CA VAL A 781 -14.53 -6.72 23.99
C VAL A 781 -15.26 -5.52 24.58
N VAL A 782 -15.32 -4.43 23.81
CA VAL A 782 -16.05 -3.21 24.16
C VAL A 782 -17.40 -3.24 23.44
N SER A 783 -18.49 -3.31 24.20
CA SER A 783 -19.86 -3.20 23.70
C SER A 783 -20.48 -1.89 24.16
N ILE A 784 -21.12 -1.17 23.23
CA ILE A 784 -21.82 0.09 23.50
C ILE A 784 -23.27 -0.07 23.04
N THR A 785 -24.20 0.07 23.97
CA THR A 785 -25.65 -0.01 23.71
C THR A 785 -26.28 1.37 23.89
N ASP A 786 -27.14 1.76 22.96
CA ASP A 786 -27.85 3.04 23.02
C ASP A 786 -29.04 3.01 24.01
N PRO A 787 -29.69 4.16 24.28
CA PRO A 787 -30.85 4.23 25.17
C PRO A 787 -32.07 3.43 24.72
N THR A 788 -32.12 2.97 23.47
CA THR A 788 -33.21 2.13 22.94
C THR A 788 -32.94 0.63 23.15
N GLY A 789 -31.74 0.28 23.62
CA GLY A 789 -31.29 -1.11 23.78
C GLY A 789 -30.60 -1.67 22.53
N GLN A 790 -30.31 -0.85 21.51
CA GLN A 790 -29.59 -1.29 20.32
C GLN A 790 -28.06 -1.29 20.55
N GLU A 791 -27.37 -2.40 20.28
CA GLU A 791 -25.90 -2.44 20.27
C GLU A 791 -25.38 -1.64 19.07
N LEU A 792 -24.73 -0.51 19.33
CA LEU A 792 -24.14 0.37 18.31
C LEU A 792 -22.76 -0.09 17.88
N PHE A 793 -21.96 -0.52 18.85
CA PHE A 793 -20.59 -0.94 18.64
C PHE A 793 -20.31 -2.21 19.44
N ARG A 794 -19.59 -3.13 18.80
CA ARG A 794 -18.96 -4.29 19.44
C ARG A 794 -17.59 -4.48 18.83
N VAL A 795 -16.55 -4.14 19.59
CA VAL A 795 -15.19 -4.09 19.05
C VAL A 795 -14.20 -4.89 19.91
N ASN A 796 -13.26 -5.57 19.25
CA ASN A 796 -12.15 -6.27 19.87
C ASN A 796 -10.99 -5.30 20.07
N ARG A 797 -10.52 -5.19 21.31
CA ARG A 797 -9.46 -4.28 21.74
C ARG A 797 -8.54 -4.98 22.75
N SER A 798 -7.50 -4.27 23.16
CA SER A 798 -6.64 -4.68 24.26
C SER A 798 -6.39 -3.48 25.18
N THR A 799 -6.14 -3.73 26.45
CA THR A 799 -5.39 -2.76 27.26
C THR A 799 -3.96 -2.65 26.73
N ASN A 800 -3.28 -1.54 27.03
CA ASN A 800 -1.90 -1.30 26.65
C ASN A 800 -0.90 -1.86 27.69
N LEU A 801 0.39 -1.60 27.49
CA LEU A 801 1.48 -1.99 28.41
C LEU A 801 1.30 -1.51 29.86
N THR A 802 0.47 -0.49 30.10
CA THR A 802 0.17 0.04 31.44
C THR A 802 -1.14 -0.49 32.02
N GLY A 803 -1.78 -1.46 31.35
CA GLY A 803 -3.07 -1.99 31.75
C GLY A 803 -4.22 -1.02 31.50
N LYS A 804 -4.04 -0.01 30.64
CA LYS A 804 -5.05 1.02 30.35
C LYS A 804 -5.60 0.90 28.93
N PHE A 805 -6.84 1.32 28.74
CA PHE A 805 -7.49 1.45 27.45
C PHE A 805 -8.14 2.84 27.37
N TYR A 806 -7.99 3.50 26.21
CA TYR A 806 -8.67 4.74 25.89
C TYR A 806 -9.06 4.74 24.42
N GLU A 807 -10.32 5.02 24.13
CA GLU A 807 -10.79 5.22 22.78
C GLU A 807 -12.04 6.11 22.79
N THR A 808 -12.24 6.83 21.69
CA THR A 808 -13.42 7.66 21.48
C THR A 808 -14.32 7.04 20.41
N PHE A 809 -15.62 7.02 20.69
CA PHE A 809 -16.64 6.49 19.79
C PHE A 809 -17.58 7.62 19.39
N PRO A 810 -17.77 7.89 18.10
CA PRO A 810 -18.66 8.95 17.69
C PRO A 810 -20.12 8.49 17.80
N LEU A 811 -20.88 9.23 18.61
CA LEU A 811 -22.32 9.07 18.71
C LEU A 811 -23.04 10.01 17.74
N GLY A 812 -22.52 11.22 17.54
CA GLY A 812 -23.20 12.35 16.92
C GLY A 812 -23.96 13.21 17.94
N ALA A 813 -24.04 14.51 17.70
CA ALA A 813 -24.76 15.43 18.59
C ALA A 813 -26.28 15.25 18.51
N ASN A 814 -26.81 14.73 17.40
CA ASN A 814 -28.23 14.41 17.21
C ASN A 814 -28.61 12.96 17.56
N ALA A 815 -27.70 12.21 18.19
CA ALA A 815 -27.97 10.85 18.64
C ALA A 815 -29.11 10.80 19.67
N PRO A 816 -29.76 9.64 19.90
CA PRO A 816 -30.82 9.51 20.91
C PRO A 816 -30.35 9.97 22.30
N SER A 817 -31.13 10.82 22.97
CA SER A 817 -30.86 11.21 24.36
C SER A 817 -31.10 10.03 25.31
N GLY A 818 -30.32 9.95 26.39
CA GLY A 818 -30.48 8.94 27.43
C GLY A 818 -29.15 8.35 27.91
N GLU A 819 -29.22 7.23 28.61
CA GLU A 819 -28.05 6.51 29.10
C GLU A 819 -27.51 5.54 28.03
N TYR A 820 -26.26 5.72 27.64
CA TYR A 820 -25.53 4.74 26.84
C TYR A 820 -24.82 3.78 27.79
N VAL A 821 -25.01 2.48 27.59
CA VAL A 821 -24.39 1.44 28.41
C VAL A 821 -23.08 1.02 27.74
N VAL A 822 -21.97 1.14 28.48
CA VAL A 822 -20.65 0.72 28.05
C VAL A 822 -20.24 -0.51 28.87
N LYS A 823 -20.02 -1.63 28.18
CA LYS A 823 -19.62 -2.89 28.79
C LYS A 823 -18.30 -3.37 28.21
N LEU A 824 -17.33 -3.64 29.06
CA LEU A 824 -16.07 -4.27 28.71
C LEU A 824 -16.05 -5.68 29.30
N THR A 825 -15.71 -6.66 28.48
CA THR A 825 -15.58 -8.06 28.91
C THR A 825 -14.26 -8.66 28.44
N SER A 826 -13.70 -9.58 29.22
CA SER A 826 -12.56 -10.39 28.82
C SER A 826 -12.85 -11.85 29.13
N VAL A 827 -12.67 -12.73 28.14
CA VAL A 827 -12.73 -14.18 28.34
C VAL A 827 -11.59 -14.63 29.27
N VAL A 828 -10.44 -13.96 29.20
CA VAL A 828 -9.29 -14.26 30.07
C VAL A 828 -9.59 -13.78 31.48
N ALA A 829 -9.55 -14.73 32.44
CA ALA A 829 -9.94 -14.53 33.83
C ALA A 829 -11.42 -14.12 34.06
N ASN A 830 -12.29 -14.26 33.05
CA ASN A 830 -13.73 -13.93 33.10
C ASN A 830 -14.01 -12.54 33.71
N LEU A 831 -13.29 -11.52 33.22
CA LEU A 831 -13.39 -10.15 33.74
C LEU A 831 -14.53 -9.40 33.05
N ALA A 832 -15.19 -8.54 33.81
CA ALA A 832 -16.16 -7.59 33.27
C ALA A 832 -16.07 -6.24 33.99
N GLY A 833 -16.42 -5.18 33.27
CA GLY A 833 -16.64 -3.85 33.81
C GLY A 833 -17.77 -3.19 33.01
N GLU A 834 -18.62 -2.43 33.69
CA GLU A 834 -19.75 -1.76 33.07
C GLU A 834 -19.87 -0.35 33.64
N THR A 835 -20.27 0.59 32.80
CA THR A 835 -20.62 1.95 33.21
C THR A 835 -21.68 2.50 32.27
N LYS A 836 -22.22 3.67 32.64
CA LYS A 836 -23.20 4.38 31.82
C LYS A 836 -22.74 5.80 31.60
N ALA A 837 -23.01 6.34 30.42
CA ALA A 837 -22.77 7.73 30.11
C ALA A 837 -24.04 8.37 29.57
N ALA A 838 -24.50 9.45 30.22
CA ALA A 838 -25.66 10.19 29.77
C ALA A 838 -25.30 11.06 28.56
N HIS A 839 -26.09 10.97 27.50
CA HIS A 839 -26.03 11.86 26.34
C HIS A 839 -27.31 12.70 26.28
N GLN A 840 -27.15 13.99 26.00
CA GLN A 840 -28.25 14.88 25.65
C GLN A 840 -28.09 15.26 24.18
N SER A 841 -29.11 14.91 23.39
CA SER A 841 -29.19 15.29 21.99
C SER A 841 -29.26 16.80 21.90
N LYS A 842 -28.39 17.40 21.08
CA LYS A 842 -28.32 18.83 20.86
C LYS A 842 -28.09 19.08 19.37
N SER A 843 -29.11 19.61 18.70
CA SER A 843 -28.94 20.14 17.36
C SER A 843 -27.87 21.23 17.36
N ARG A 844 -26.89 21.12 16.48
CA ARG A 844 -25.84 22.12 16.29
C ARG A 844 -26.20 22.96 15.08
N VAL A 845 -26.19 24.27 15.29
CA VAL A 845 -26.34 25.22 14.20
C VAL A 845 -25.10 25.11 13.30
N PRO A 846 -25.26 24.87 11.99
CA PRO A 846 -24.14 24.90 11.06
C PRO A 846 -23.40 26.24 11.10
N ARG A 847 -22.08 26.19 10.90
CA ARG A 847 -21.25 27.39 10.89
C ARG A 847 -21.31 28.03 9.51
N ALA A 848 -21.54 29.35 9.44
CA ALA A 848 -21.42 30.07 8.19
C ALA A 848 -19.97 29.99 7.66
N VAL A 849 -19.84 29.64 6.39
CA VAL A 849 -18.56 29.56 5.71
C VAL A 849 -18.29 30.89 4.99
N ALA A 850 -17.06 31.40 5.08
CA ALA A 850 -16.68 32.65 4.44
C ALA A 850 -16.79 32.56 2.91
N ASN A 851 -17.17 33.66 2.27
CA ASN A 851 -17.30 33.74 0.81
C ASN A 851 -15.97 33.51 0.07
N VAL A 852 -14.84 33.79 0.73
CA VAL A 852 -13.51 33.39 0.26
C VAL A 852 -13.00 32.23 1.10
N ARG A 853 -12.76 31.08 0.47
CA ARG A 853 -12.12 29.92 1.11
C ARG A 853 -10.64 29.94 0.84
N VAL A 854 -9.84 29.86 1.90
CA VAL A 854 -8.39 29.70 1.79
C VAL A 854 -8.05 28.30 2.30
N PHE A 855 -7.54 27.45 1.42
CA PHE A 855 -7.06 26.12 1.77
C PHE A 855 -5.56 26.17 2.11
N ASP A 856 -5.15 25.38 3.09
CA ASP A 856 -3.76 25.29 3.55
C ASP A 856 -3.11 26.65 3.86
N ALA A 857 -3.86 27.57 4.50
CA ALA A 857 -3.45 28.96 4.70
C ALA A 857 -2.03 29.12 5.29
N GLU A 858 -1.68 28.32 6.31
CA GLU A 858 -0.34 28.34 6.92
C GLU A 858 0.74 27.89 5.93
N ARG A 859 0.49 26.86 5.13
CA ARG A 859 1.47 26.37 4.12
C ARG A 859 1.62 27.33 2.96
N LEU A 860 0.51 27.93 2.53
CA LEU A 860 0.52 28.98 1.52
C LEU A 860 1.30 30.19 2.01
N LYS A 861 1.11 30.58 3.28
CA LYS A 861 1.91 31.62 3.93
C LYS A 861 3.39 31.27 3.97
N ASP A 862 3.76 30.09 4.47
CA ASP A 862 5.14 29.61 4.51
C ASP A 862 5.81 29.68 3.13
N PHE A 863 5.10 29.20 2.10
CA PHE A 863 5.61 29.23 0.72
C PHE A 863 5.77 30.67 0.19
N LEU A 864 4.83 31.56 0.46
CA LEU A 864 4.96 32.97 0.07
C LEU A 864 6.13 33.66 0.78
N LEU A 865 6.42 33.30 2.03
CA LEU A 865 7.55 33.84 2.80
C LEU A 865 8.93 33.41 2.26
N THR A 866 9.02 32.33 1.46
CA THR A 866 10.27 31.98 0.76
C THR A 866 10.58 32.90 -0.42
N LYS A 867 9.69 33.87 -0.70
CA LYS A 867 9.78 34.85 -1.79
C LYS A 867 10.06 34.24 -3.17
N PRO A 868 9.31 33.20 -3.60
CA PRO A 868 9.51 32.60 -4.90
C PRO A 868 9.17 33.60 -6.03
N GLU A 869 9.75 33.40 -7.20
CA GLU A 869 9.39 34.14 -8.41
C GLU A 869 8.17 33.49 -9.07
N PHE A 870 7.15 34.30 -9.39
CA PHE A 870 5.88 33.82 -9.95
C PHE A 870 5.65 34.29 -11.39
N VAL A 871 4.96 33.45 -12.15
CA VAL A 871 4.28 33.84 -13.38
C VAL A 871 2.77 33.76 -13.16
N VAL A 872 2.08 34.89 -13.34
CA VAL A 872 0.62 34.96 -13.41
C VAL A 872 0.20 34.49 -14.79
N ALA A 873 -0.40 33.31 -14.85
CA ALA A 873 -0.89 32.71 -16.07
C ALA A 873 -2.31 33.20 -16.36
N THR A 874 -2.50 33.89 -17.49
CA THR A 874 -3.78 34.53 -17.84
C THR A 874 -4.37 33.97 -19.13
N HIS A 875 -5.69 33.84 -19.20
CA HIS A 875 -6.43 33.60 -20.43
C HIS A 875 -6.84 34.94 -21.07
N SER A 876 -7.24 34.95 -22.35
CA SER A 876 -7.73 36.16 -23.03
C SER A 876 -8.96 36.80 -22.37
N ASN A 877 -9.69 36.03 -21.57
CA ASN A 877 -10.90 36.46 -20.85
C ASN A 877 -10.61 36.82 -19.38
N THR A 878 -9.35 36.72 -18.91
CA THR A 878 -9.01 37.09 -17.54
C THR A 878 -9.10 38.62 -17.37
N PRO A 879 -9.84 39.14 -16.37
CA PRO A 879 -9.99 40.58 -16.18
C PRO A 879 -8.66 41.29 -15.90
N ALA A 880 -8.29 42.26 -16.74
CA ALA A 880 -7.02 42.98 -16.63
C ALA A 880 -6.86 43.76 -15.30
N ASP A 881 -7.97 44.21 -14.71
CA ASP A 881 -7.96 44.94 -13.45
C ASP A 881 -7.71 44.02 -12.25
N ALA A 882 -8.18 42.76 -12.27
CA ALA A 882 -7.82 41.75 -11.28
C ALA A 882 -6.33 41.39 -11.34
N VAL A 883 -5.80 41.22 -12.56
CA VAL A 883 -4.37 40.94 -12.77
C VAL A 883 -3.51 42.09 -12.24
N ARG A 884 -3.84 43.34 -12.60
CA ARG A 884 -3.11 44.51 -12.09
C ARG A 884 -3.15 44.60 -10.57
N LEU A 885 -4.33 44.41 -9.97
CA LEU A 885 -4.47 44.43 -8.51
C LEU A 885 -3.57 43.36 -7.85
N LEU A 886 -3.56 42.14 -8.39
CA LEU A 886 -2.71 41.06 -7.90
C LEU A 886 -1.23 41.42 -8.00
N THR A 887 -0.77 41.84 -9.18
CA THR A 887 0.65 42.17 -9.40
C THR A 887 1.12 43.31 -8.51
N ASP A 888 0.31 44.36 -8.36
CA ASP A 888 0.64 45.52 -7.51
C ASP A 888 0.78 45.10 -6.05
N ARG A 889 -0.17 44.30 -5.54
CA ARG A 889 -0.16 43.86 -4.14
C ARG A 889 1.00 42.91 -3.83
N LEU A 890 1.30 41.97 -4.74
CA LEU A 890 2.43 41.06 -4.56
C LEU A 890 3.77 41.79 -4.66
N ALA A 891 3.88 42.77 -5.57
CA ALA A 891 5.08 43.62 -5.66
C ALA A 891 5.29 44.45 -4.37
N ILE A 892 4.22 45.01 -3.79
CA ILE A 892 4.28 45.70 -2.49
C ILE A 892 4.77 44.75 -1.38
N ALA A 893 4.37 43.49 -1.42
CA ALA A 893 4.84 42.46 -0.48
C ALA A 893 6.26 41.94 -0.79
N GLY A 894 6.93 42.47 -1.81
CA GLY A 894 8.31 42.13 -2.17
C GLY A 894 8.45 40.83 -2.98
N LEU A 895 7.38 40.36 -3.60
CA LEU A 895 7.40 39.20 -4.50
C LEU A 895 7.65 39.64 -5.95
N LYS A 896 8.47 38.86 -6.66
CA LYS A 896 8.71 39.07 -8.09
C LYS A 896 7.65 38.34 -8.89
N VAL A 897 6.94 39.08 -9.76
CA VAL A 897 5.81 38.55 -10.51
C VAL A 897 5.89 39.03 -11.96
N THR A 898 5.68 38.12 -12.91
CA THR A 898 5.51 38.43 -14.33
C THR A 898 4.15 37.92 -14.81
N VAL A 899 3.60 38.49 -15.88
CA VAL A 899 2.30 38.07 -16.45
C VAL A 899 2.54 37.47 -17.82
N LYS A 900 1.97 36.28 -18.09
CA LYS A 900 2.06 35.61 -19.39
C LYS A 900 0.76 34.89 -19.75
N PRO A 901 0.41 34.75 -21.04
CA PRO A 901 -0.69 33.88 -21.47
C PRO A 901 -0.50 32.43 -21.02
N GLU A 902 -1.59 31.74 -20.64
CA GLU A 902 -1.55 30.32 -20.26
C GLU A 902 -0.88 29.44 -21.33
N SER A 903 -1.12 29.73 -22.61
CA SER A 903 -0.54 29.02 -23.75
C SER A 903 0.99 29.13 -23.88
N GLU A 904 1.60 30.13 -23.24
CA GLU A 904 3.06 30.32 -23.25
C GLU A 904 3.76 29.63 -22.07
N VAL A 905 3.03 29.39 -20.97
CA VAL A 905 3.58 28.84 -19.72
C VAL A 905 3.25 27.37 -19.50
N LEU A 906 2.09 26.91 -19.98
CA LEU A 906 1.67 25.52 -19.93
C LEU A 906 1.90 24.88 -21.30
N ARG A 907 2.99 24.13 -21.39
CA ARG A 907 3.34 23.39 -22.60
C ARG A 907 2.86 21.96 -22.44
N LYS A 908 2.12 21.43 -23.42
CA LYS A 908 1.85 19.99 -23.45
C LYS A 908 3.19 19.27 -23.48
N VAL A 909 3.41 18.34 -22.55
CA VAL A 909 4.57 17.46 -22.67
C VAL A 909 4.31 16.52 -23.84
N ALA A 910 5.38 16.19 -24.57
CA ALA A 910 5.37 14.93 -25.30
C ALA A 910 5.06 13.84 -24.28
N TYR A 911 4.20 12.88 -24.62
CA TYR A 911 3.85 11.79 -23.70
C TYR A 911 5.14 11.31 -23.01
N PRO A 912 5.25 11.38 -21.66
CA PRO A 912 6.41 10.90 -20.90
C PRO A 912 6.44 9.39 -21.10
N ARG A 913 7.03 9.03 -22.23
CA ARG A 913 6.98 7.70 -22.78
C ARG A 913 8.35 7.13 -22.61
N VAL A 914 8.36 5.89 -22.17
CA VAL A 914 9.54 5.10 -22.41
C VAL A 914 9.36 4.33 -23.68
N TRP A 915 10.21 4.68 -24.62
CA TRP A 915 10.39 3.97 -25.87
C TRP A 915 11.19 2.71 -25.61
N ASN A 916 10.81 1.60 -26.25
CA ASN A 916 11.73 0.47 -26.38
C ASN A 916 13.05 0.98 -26.97
N PRO A 917 14.22 0.51 -26.50
CA PRO A 917 15.50 0.88 -27.09
C PRO A 917 15.51 0.74 -28.63
N TYR A 918 14.66 -0.14 -29.16
CA TYR A 918 14.44 -0.36 -30.58
C TYR A 918 12.95 -0.35 -30.94
N ALA A 919 12.60 0.31 -32.04
CA ALA A 919 11.26 0.32 -32.61
C ALA A 919 11.27 -0.30 -34.01
N LYS A 920 10.17 -0.93 -34.40
CA LYS A 920 9.95 -1.43 -35.77
C LYS A 920 9.31 -0.33 -36.60
N VAL A 921 10.05 0.22 -37.55
CA VAL A 921 9.55 1.20 -38.51
C VAL A 921 9.15 0.49 -39.79
N PHE A 922 7.89 0.66 -40.17
CA PHE A 922 7.29 0.15 -41.39
C PHE A 922 7.21 1.29 -42.41
N THR A 923 7.88 1.10 -43.54
CA THR A 923 7.90 2.06 -44.65
C THR A 923 7.32 1.41 -45.89
N VAL A 924 6.58 2.17 -46.70
CA VAL A 924 5.99 1.68 -47.96
C VAL A 924 7.09 1.05 -48.83
N SER A 925 6.90 -0.23 -49.14
CA SER A 925 7.82 -1.01 -49.95
C SER A 925 7.61 -0.69 -51.43
N LYS A 926 8.70 -0.58 -52.19
CA LYS A 926 8.65 -0.43 -53.65
C LYS A 926 8.46 -1.76 -54.38
N THR A 927 8.58 -2.89 -53.68
CA THR A 927 8.59 -4.25 -54.27
C THR A 927 7.42 -5.12 -53.82
N LYS A 928 6.63 -4.69 -52.84
CA LYS A 928 5.42 -5.40 -52.38
C LYS A 928 4.17 -4.75 -52.94
N GLU A 929 3.48 -5.46 -53.82
CA GLU A 929 2.11 -5.09 -54.18
C GLU A 929 1.13 -5.56 -53.11
N PRO A 930 0.12 -4.76 -52.73
CA PRO A 930 -0.91 -5.18 -51.79
C PRO A 930 -1.59 -6.45 -52.32
N THR A 931 -1.54 -7.53 -51.54
CA THR A 931 -2.24 -8.77 -51.89
C THR A 931 -3.73 -8.49 -52.05
N ALA A 932 -4.36 -9.01 -53.12
CA ALA A 932 -5.78 -8.84 -53.39
C ALA A 932 -6.64 -9.63 -52.38
N LEU A 933 -6.73 -9.11 -51.16
CA LEU A 933 -7.62 -9.61 -50.11
C LEU A 933 -8.97 -8.89 -50.23
N LYS A 934 -10.06 -9.59 -49.91
CA LYS A 934 -11.37 -8.95 -49.73
C LYS A 934 -11.45 -8.41 -48.30
N PHE A 935 -11.93 -7.18 -48.18
CA PHE A 935 -12.09 -6.50 -46.89
C PHE A 935 -13.56 -6.11 -46.73
N ASP A 936 -14.08 -6.24 -45.51
CA ASP A 936 -15.44 -5.83 -45.18
C ASP A 936 -15.52 -4.31 -44.99
N LYS A 937 -14.42 -3.69 -44.59
CA LYS A 937 -14.32 -2.26 -44.26
C LYS A 937 -12.97 -1.69 -44.70
N GLU A 938 -12.98 -0.42 -45.06
CA GLU A 938 -11.77 0.37 -45.30
C GLU A 938 -11.73 1.53 -44.33
N ILE A 939 -10.61 1.70 -43.63
CA ILE A 939 -10.41 2.70 -42.58
C ILE A 939 -9.16 3.52 -42.90
N THR A 940 -9.25 4.83 -42.79
CA THR A 940 -8.11 5.75 -42.86
C THR A 940 -7.72 6.17 -41.45
N LEU A 941 -6.46 5.92 -41.06
CA LEU A 941 -5.85 6.41 -39.82
C LEU A 941 -4.99 7.63 -40.12
N ASN A 942 -5.35 8.76 -39.53
CA ASN A 942 -4.62 10.02 -39.66
C ASN A 942 -4.12 10.49 -38.29
N VAL A 943 -2.85 10.86 -38.23
CA VAL A 943 -2.24 11.59 -37.11
C VAL A 943 -1.68 12.89 -37.65
N ASP A 944 -2.06 14.03 -37.07
CA ASP A 944 -1.51 15.33 -37.47
C ASP A 944 -0.27 15.73 -36.66
N ALA A 945 0.34 16.88 -36.99
CA ALA A 945 1.52 17.42 -36.31
C ALA A 945 1.30 17.72 -34.81
N SER A 946 0.05 17.92 -34.39
CA SER A 946 -0.31 18.11 -32.97
C SER A 946 -0.49 16.78 -32.21
N GLY A 947 -0.45 15.66 -32.94
CA GLY A 947 -0.71 14.32 -32.43
C GLY A 947 -2.16 13.87 -32.53
N SER A 948 -3.08 14.72 -33.01
CA SER A 948 -4.51 14.42 -33.09
C SER A 948 -4.75 13.18 -33.95
N PHE A 949 -5.43 12.17 -33.38
CA PHE A 949 -5.68 10.89 -34.02
C PHE A 949 -7.13 10.78 -34.49
N THR A 950 -7.32 10.39 -35.75
CA THR A 950 -8.64 10.04 -36.30
C THR A 950 -8.56 8.73 -37.09
N ALA A 951 -9.59 7.90 -36.94
CA ALA A 951 -9.83 6.70 -37.72
C ALA A 951 -11.23 6.80 -38.33
N LYS A 952 -11.32 6.85 -39.66
CA LYS A 952 -12.62 6.95 -40.34
C LYS A 952 -12.78 5.85 -41.36
N THR A 953 -13.94 5.21 -41.37
CA THR A 953 -14.33 4.31 -42.45
C THR A 953 -14.58 5.07 -43.75
N ALA A 954 -14.67 4.37 -44.88
CA ALA A 954 -14.93 4.97 -46.19
C ALA A 954 -16.25 5.77 -46.27
N ASP A 955 -17.27 5.41 -45.49
CA ASP A 955 -18.54 6.14 -45.36
C ASP A 955 -18.49 7.29 -44.33
N GLY A 956 -17.33 7.53 -43.72
CA GLY A 956 -17.08 8.64 -42.80
C GLY A 956 -17.41 8.36 -41.34
N GLN A 957 -17.81 7.13 -40.97
CA GLN A 957 -18.01 6.75 -39.57
C GLN A 957 -16.68 6.87 -38.81
N ASP A 958 -16.71 7.57 -37.66
CA ASP A 958 -15.57 7.65 -36.76
C ASP A 958 -15.45 6.35 -35.96
N VAL A 959 -14.36 5.61 -36.20
CA VAL A 959 -14.01 4.36 -35.53
C VAL A 959 -12.73 4.52 -34.71
N SER A 960 -12.38 5.75 -34.31
CA SER A 960 -11.13 6.04 -33.60
C SER A 960 -11.01 5.32 -32.25
N ASN A 961 -12.12 4.82 -31.70
CA ASN A 961 -12.16 4.07 -30.44
C ASN A 961 -11.99 2.55 -30.63
N ASP A 962 -12.15 2.04 -31.86
CA ASP A 962 -11.98 0.62 -32.19
C ASP A 962 -11.56 0.48 -33.66
N TRP A 963 -10.39 1.02 -34.02
CA TRP A 963 -9.92 1.01 -35.40
C TRP A 963 -9.55 -0.39 -35.91
N ARG A 964 -9.38 -1.35 -34.99
CA ARG A 964 -9.10 -2.77 -35.26
C ARG A 964 -10.38 -3.57 -35.52
N LEU A 965 -11.22 -3.04 -36.40
CA LEU A 965 -12.41 -3.77 -36.82
C LEU A 965 -11.98 -5.05 -37.58
N PRO A 966 -12.57 -6.22 -37.28
CA PRO A 966 -12.30 -7.45 -38.01
C PRO A 966 -12.47 -7.27 -39.52
N ASN A 967 -11.62 -7.95 -40.30
CA ASN A 967 -11.60 -7.94 -41.77
C ASN A 967 -11.50 -6.53 -42.40
N ALA A 968 -10.82 -5.60 -41.72
CA ALA A 968 -10.65 -4.23 -42.22
C ALA A 968 -9.29 -4.02 -42.89
N ARG A 969 -9.29 -3.20 -43.95
CA ARG A 969 -8.07 -2.58 -44.50
C ARG A 969 -7.87 -1.21 -43.86
N ILE A 970 -6.69 -0.99 -43.30
CA ILE A 970 -6.31 0.27 -42.67
C ILE A 970 -5.28 0.98 -43.53
N THR A 971 -5.46 2.26 -43.82
CA THR A 971 -4.45 3.09 -44.52
C THR A 971 -3.94 4.18 -43.59
N ILE A 972 -2.62 4.21 -43.38
CA ILE A 972 -1.95 5.21 -42.55
C ILE A 972 -1.68 6.47 -43.38
N VAL A 973 -2.02 7.64 -42.86
CA VAL A 973 -1.79 8.95 -43.49
C VAL A 973 -1.26 9.98 -42.47
N GLY A 974 -1.00 11.21 -42.92
CA GLY A 974 -0.55 12.31 -42.06
C GLY A 974 0.93 12.18 -41.67
N GLU A 975 1.22 12.26 -40.38
CA GLU A 975 2.55 12.15 -39.78
C GLU A 975 3.00 10.70 -39.53
N GLY A 976 2.19 9.71 -39.93
CA GLY A 976 2.38 8.30 -39.59
C GLY A 976 1.67 7.91 -38.30
N PHE A 977 1.66 6.62 -37.98
CA PHE A 977 0.94 6.08 -36.83
C PHE A 977 1.85 5.17 -36.02
N VAL A 978 1.79 5.26 -34.69
CA VAL A 978 2.49 4.31 -33.82
C VAL A 978 1.46 3.44 -33.13
N ASP A 979 1.56 2.13 -33.32
CA ASP A 979 0.71 1.13 -32.68
C ASP A 979 1.38 0.62 -31.40
N PHE A 980 0.66 0.76 -30.30
CA PHE A 980 1.13 0.51 -28.93
C PHE A 980 0.61 -0.78 -28.32
N SER A 981 0.01 -1.65 -29.12
CA SER A 981 -0.67 -2.86 -28.64
C SER A 981 0.25 -4.04 -28.29
N GLY A 982 1.55 -3.94 -28.49
CA GLY A 982 2.52 -5.02 -28.22
C GLY A 982 3.81 -4.50 -27.57
N ASP A 983 4.73 -5.43 -27.26
CA ASP A 983 5.95 -5.17 -26.47
C ASP A 983 7.04 -4.36 -27.21
N VAL A 984 6.91 -4.22 -28.53
CA VAL A 984 7.80 -3.43 -29.40
C VAL A 984 6.96 -2.43 -30.18
N GLU A 985 7.37 -1.17 -30.19
CA GLU A 985 6.68 -0.13 -30.95
C GLU A 985 6.67 -0.43 -32.45
N GLN A 986 5.47 -0.47 -33.04
CA GLN A 986 5.28 -0.58 -34.47
C GLN A 986 4.93 0.81 -35.02
N CYS A 987 5.89 1.46 -35.67
CA CYS A 987 5.77 2.79 -36.26
C CYS A 987 5.50 2.64 -37.75
N TYR A 988 4.35 3.07 -38.23
CA TYR A 988 3.95 3.00 -39.62
C TYR A 988 4.08 4.37 -40.27
N GLU A 989 4.86 4.46 -41.33
CA GLU A 989 4.96 5.68 -42.13
C GLU A 989 3.70 5.93 -42.97
N PRO A 990 3.47 7.19 -43.41
CA PRO A 990 2.36 7.50 -44.29
C PRO A 990 2.37 6.64 -45.56
N GLY A 991 1.19 6.17 -45.96
CA GLY A 991 0.97 5.28 -47.11
C GLY A 991 1.02 3.79 -46.78
N VAL A 992 1.43 3.39 -45.57
CA VAL A 992 1.37 1.98 -45.15
C VAL A 992 -0.08 1.51 -45.05
N GLN A 993 -0.34 0.32 -45.57
CA GLN A 993 -1.62 -0.38 -45.50
C GLN A 993 -1.51 -1.60 -44.59
N LEU A 994 -2.50 -1.78 -43.71
CA LEU A 994 -2.58 -2.88 -42.77
C LEU A 994 -3.86 -3.68 -43.01
N HIS A 995 -3.82 -4.98 -42.70
CA HIS A 995 -4.99 -5.84 -42.62
C HIS A 995 -5.22 -6.27 -41.17
N VAL A 996 -6.47 -6.15 -40.73
CA VAL A 996 -6.94 -6.65 -39.44
C VAL A 996 -7.74 -7.93 -39.68
N ASN A 997 -7.26 -9.07 -39.21
CA ASN A 997 -7.97 -10.35 -39.40
C ASN A 997 -9.17 -10.51 -38.44
N GLU A 998 -9.90 -11.63 -38.56
CA GLU A 998 -11.06 -11.95 -37.69
C GLU A 998 -10.71 -11.95 -36.20
N GLN A 999 -9.49 -12.35 -35.84
CA GLN A 999 -8.95 -12.36 -34.47
C GLN A 999 -8.38 -11.00 -34.04
N ARG A 1000 -8.60 -9.93 -34.81
CA ARG A 1000 -8.10 -8.56 -34.57
C ARG A 1000 -6.58 -8.42 -34.57
N GLN A 1001 -5.86 -9.32 -35.22
CA GLN A 1001 -4.41 -9.23 -35.40
C GLN A 1001 -4.08 -8.38 -36.62
N VAL A 1002 -3.00 -7.59 -36.53
CA VAL A 1002 -2.60 -6.62 -37.55
C VAL A 1002 -1.40 -7.14 -38.35
N THR A 1003 -1.51 -7.09 -39.68
CA THR A 1003 -0.40 -7.43 -40.61
C THR A 1003 -0.22 -6.33 -41.64
N SER A 1004 1.03 -5.94 -41.95
CA SER A 1004 1.30 -4.96 -43.01
C SER A 1004 1.17 -5.59 -44.41
N LEU A 1005 0.54 -4.87 -45.34
CA LEU A 1005 0.24 -5.35 -46.69
C LEU A 1005 1.26 -4.88 -47.73
N ASN A 1006 1.82 -3.68 -47.56
CA ASN A 1006 2.64 -3.01 -48.57
C ASN A 1006 3.92 -2.39 -47.98
N ALA A 1007 4.40 -2.87 -46.83
CA ALA A 1007 5.51 -2.24 -46.12
C ALA A 1007 6.67 -3.19 -45.86
N ASP A 1008 7.88 -2.63 -45.84
CA ASP A 1008 9.08 -3.26 -45.29
C ASP A 1008 9.31 -2.78 -43.86
N VAL A 1009 9.84 -3.65 -43.01
CA VAL A 1009 10.08 -3.39 -41.60
C VAL A 1009 11.57 -3.29 -41.32
N THR A 1010 11.96 -2.26 -40.58
CA THR A 1010 13.34 -2.07 -40.12
C THR A 1010 13.33 -1.80 -38.62
N GLU A 1011 14.23 -2.43 -37.89
CA GLU A 1011 14.41 -2.16 -36.46
C GLU A 1011 15.38 -0.98 -36.28
N VAL A 1012 14.95 0.06 -35.55
CA VAL A 1012 15.67 1.32 -35.41
C VAL A 1012 15.83 1.68 -33.94
N LYS A 1013 17.03 2.11 -33.54
CA LYS A 1013 17.29 2.59 -32.17
C LYS A 1013 16.49 3.86 -31.88
N THR A 1014 15.81 3.93 -30.75
CA THR A 1014 14.99 5.09 -30.36
C THR A 1014 15.85 6.22 -29.78
N SER A 1015 16.59 6.92 -30.64
CA SER A 1015 17.39 8.09 -30.27
C SER A 1015 16.53 9.30 -29.88
N THR A 1016 17.16 10.37 -29.40
CA THR A 1016 16.46 11.65 -29.12
C THR A 1016 15.74 12.18 -30.36
N GLU A 1017 16.33 12.05 -31.54
CA GLU A 1017 15.74 12.45 -32.82
C GLU A 1017 14.56 11.56 -33.21
N PHE A 1018 14.69 10.24 -33.02
CA PHE A 1018 13.57 9.31 -33.22
C PHE A 1018 12.39 9.67 -32.31
N ARG A 1019 12.67 9.91 -31.02
CA ARG A 1019 11.66 10.31 -30.04
C ARG A 1019 11.04 11.65 -30.42
N ALA A 1020 11.82 12.63 -30.84
CA ALA A 1020 11.28 13.91 -31.30
C ALA A 1020 10.33 13.76 -32.51
N ARG A 1021 10.61 12.80 -33.41
CA ARG A 1021 9.77 12.52 -34.58
C ARG A 1021 8.46 11.79 -34.22
N TRP A 1022 8.56 10.76 -33.38
CA TRP A 1022 7.48 9.81 -33.14
C TRP A 1022 6.74 10.03 -31.80
N ALA A 1023 7.31 10.76 -30.85
CA ALA A 1023 6.61 11.19 -29.65
C ALA A 1023 5.64 12.29 -30.02
N LYS A 1024 4.36 11.95 -29.98
CA LYS A 1024 3.30 12.92 -30.19
C LYS A 1024 2.88 13.52 -28.84
N PRO A 1025 2.50 14.81 -28.80
CA PRO A 1025 1.85 15.40 -27.65
C PRO A 1025 0.62 14.58 -27.25
N TRP A 1026 0.23 14.65 -25.97
CA TRP A 1026 -1.01 14.05 -25.49
C TRP A 1026 -2.22 14.48 -26.36
N SER A 1027 -2.71 13.54 -27.16
CA SER A 1027 -3.80 13.79 -28.11
C SER A 1027 -5.06 12.98 -27.81
N LYS A 1028 -4.96 11.89 -27.03
CA LYS A 1028 -6.10 11.09 -26.61
C LYS A 1028 -5.84 10.45 -25.25
N LEU A 1029 -6.69 10.73 -24.27
CA LEU A 1029 -6.69 10.08 -22.96
C LEU A 1029 -7.39 8.72 -23.12
N THR A 1030 -6.81 7.79 -23.86
CA THR A 1030 -7.41 6.47 -24.04
C THR A 1030 -7.33 5.65 -22.76
N GLN A 1031 -8.42 4.95 -22.47
CA GLN A 1031 -8.46 3.83 -21.54
C GLN A 1031 -7.63 2.67 -22.14
N HIS A 1032 -6.30 2.74 -22.09
CA HIS A 1032 -5.48 1.59 -22.47
C HIS A 1032 -5.29 0.65 -21.29
N VAL A 1033 -6.10 -0.40 -21.33
CA VAL A 1033 -5.85 -1.70 -20.69
C VAL A 1033 -4.69 -2.35 -21.44
N GLY A 1034 -3.46 -2.08 -20.99
CA GLY A 1034 -2.22 -2.66 -21.51
C GLY A 1034 -1.10 -2.41 -20.51
N ALA A 1035 -0.37 -3.45 -20.11
CA ALA A 1035 0.36 -3.56 -18.85
C ALA A 1035 1.60 -2.65 -18.64
N TYR A 1036 1.79 -1.59 -19.41
CA TYR A 1036 3.10 -0.94 -19.55
C TYR A 1036 3.13 0.59 -19.59
N GLN A 1037 2.08 1.28 -19.12
CA GLN A 1037 2.00 2.74 -19.20
C GLN A 1037 1.39 3.36 -17.94
N LEU A 1038 1.91 4.51 -17.50
CA LEU A 1038 1.19 5.39 -16.57
C LEU A 1038 -0.06 5.91 -17.30
N PRO A 1039 -1.28 5.73 -16.75
CA PRO A 1039 -2.44 6.40 -17.33
C PRO A 1039 -2.19 7.90 -17.27
N ALA A 1040 -2.41 8.63 -18.38
CA ALA A 1040 -2.34 10.09 -18.27
C ALA A 1040 -3.37 10.55 -17.26
N GLN A 1041 -2.86 11.29 -16.32
CA GLN A 1041 -3.65 12.19 -15.53
C GLN A 1041 -3.47 13.59 -16.14
N LEU A 1042 -4.50 14.40 -15.98
CA LEU A 1042 -4.66 15.63 -16.75
C LEU A 1042 -3.57 16.70 -16.50
N PRO A 1043 -2.93 16.86 -15.33
CA PRO A 1043 -1.89 17.86 -15.13
C PRO A 1043 -0.51 17.38 -15.61
N GLU A 1044 -0.22 16.07 -15.52
CA GLU A 1044 1.01 15.43 -15.98
C GLU A 1044 1.13 15.47 -17.52
N ALA A 1045 0.04 15.78 -18.22
CA ALA A 1045 0.05 16.06 -19.65
C ALA A 1045 0.66 17.43 -20.01
N TYR A 1046 0.99 18.25 -19.01
CA TYR A 1046 1.53 19.59 -19.18
C TYR A 1046 2.80 19.77 -18.34
N THR A 1047 3.64 20.74 -18.72
CA THR A 1047 4.82 21.15 -17.97
C THR A 1047 4.96 22.65 -17.93
N THR A 1048 5.72 23.13 -16.94
CA THR A 1048 6.08 24.52 -16.75
C THR A 1048 7.48 24.62 -16.14
N ASP A 1049 8.15 25.75 -16.31
CA ASP A 1049 9.47 26.05 -15.73
C ASP A 1049 9.40 26.97 -14.49
N SER A 1050 8.20 27.48 -14.18
CA SER A 1050 7.98 28.57 -13.23
C SER A 1050 6.96 28.20 -12.15
N HIS A 1051 7.02 28.85 -10.99
CA HIS A 1051 5.87 28.84 -10.08
C HIS A 1051 4.73 29.66 -10.68
N LEU A 1052 3.50 29.18 -10.55
CA LEU A 1052 2.36 29.80 -11.22
C LEU A 1052 1.40 30.47 -10.22
N ILE A 1053 0.75 31.54 -10.66
CA ILE A 1053 -0.52 31.99 -10.09
C ILE A 1053 -1.57 31.92 -11.21
N VAL A 1054 -2.62 31.14 -11.02
CA VAL A 1054 -3.69 30.93 -12.02
C VAL A 1054 -4.98 31.56 -11.52
N LEU A 1055 -5.73 32.23 -12.41
CA LEU A 1055 -6.95 32.97 -12.06
C LEU A 1055 -8.15 32.55 -12.91
N GLY A 1056 -9.32 32.40 -12.29
CA GLY A 1056 -10.59 32.21 -12.98
C GLY A 1056 -11.33 30.94 -12.56
N SER A 1057 -12.14 30.35 -13.44
CA SER A 1057 -12.85 29.08 -13.20
C SER A 1057 -12.54 28.08 -14.31
N SER A 1058 -13.08 26.86 -14.23
CA SER A 1058 -12.92 25.87 -15.30
C SER A 1058 -13.46 26.32 -16.67
N THR A 1059 -14.30 27.37 -16.72
CA THR A 1059 -14.82 27.92 -17.99
C THR A 1059 -13.97 29.06 -18.54
N THR A 1060 -13.13 29.70 -17.70
CA THR A 1060 -12.35 30.89 -18.09
C THR A 1060 -10.84 30.68 -18.04
N SER A 1061 -10.35 29.59 -17.45
CA SER A 1061 -8.93 29.22 -17.35
C SER A 1061 -8.76 27.73 -17.64
N HIS A 1062 -7.88 27.43 -18.60
CA HIS A 1062 -7.54 26.05 -18.96
C HIS A 1062 -6.73 25.39 -17.83
N ALA A 1063 -5.84 26.16 -17.19
CA ALA A 1063 -5.09 25.69 -16.03
C ALA A 1063 -6.01 25.26 -14.88
N VAL A 1064 -7.02 26.08 -14.53
CA VAL A 1064 -8.01 25.74 -13.49
C VAL A 1064 -8.83 24.51 -13.89
N ALA A 1065 -9.24 24.40 -15.16
CA ALA A 1065 -9.96 23.23 -15.67
C ALA A 1065 -9.15 21.94 -15.50
N LEU A 1066 -7.85 21.96 -15.84
CA LEU A 1066 -6.94 20.82 -15.64
C LEU A 1066 -6.85 20.45 -14.16
N LEU A 1067 -6.58 21.39 -13.26
CA LEU A 1067 -6.43 21.11 -11.82
C LEU A 1067 -7.71 20.52 -11.20
N GLN A 1068 -8.89 21.03 -11.57
CA GLN A 1068 -10.18 20.52 -11.08
C GLN A 1068 -10.49 19.13 -11.62
N ALA A 1069 -10.32 18.92 -12.92
CA ALA A 1069 -10.57 17.63 -13.53
C ALA A 1069 -9.62 16.53 -13.01
N SER A 1070 -8.52 16.93 -12.36
CA SER A 1070 -7.50 16.03 -11.79
C SER A 1070 -7.64 15.78 -10.31
N GLU A 1071 -8.66 16.38 -9.69
CA GLU A 1071 -8.88 16.31 -8.24
C GLU A 1071 -7.68 16.83 -7.43
N LEU A 1072 -6.90 17.77 -7.99
CA LEU A 1072 -5.83 18.44 -7.24
C LEU A 1072 -6.38 19.59 -6.39
N LEU A 1073 -7.51 20.19 -6.80
CA LEU A 1073 -8.21 21.17 -5.97
C LEU A 1073 -9.10 20.46 -4.94
N PRO A 1074 -9.16 20.96 -3.69
CA PRO A 1074 -10.05 20.40 -2.66
C PRO A 1074 -11.55 20.48 -3.00
N GLN A 1075 -11.94 21.45 -3.82
CA GLN A 1075 -13.33 21.73 -4.21
C GLN A 1075 -13.39 22.26 -5.66
N ILE A 1076 -14.56 22.15 -6.28
CA ILE A 1076 -14.81 22.63 -7.66
C ILE A 1076 -15.22 24.08 -7.64
N ALA A 1077 -14.47 24.94 -8.34
CA ALA A 1077 -14.90 26.28 -8.71
C ALA A 1077 -15.53 26.32 -10.12
N ASP A 1078 -16.79 26.73 -10.18
CA ASP A 1078 -17.57 26.94 -11.39
C ASP A 1078 -18.52 28.13 -11.19
N GLU A 1079 -19.47 28.34 -12.12
CA GLU A 1079 -20.45 29.43 -12.03
C GLU A 1079 -21.38 29.31 -10.81
N LYS A 1080 -21.55 28.11 -10.25
CA LYS A 1080 -22.45 27.85 -9.13
C LYS A 1080 -21.77 27.93 -7.78
N TYR A 1081 -20.52 27.50 -7.65
CA TYR A 1081 -19.75 27.55 -6.40
C TYR A 1081 -18.32 27.99 -6.69
N PRO A 1082 -17.73 28.91 -5.90
CA PRO A 1082 -18.30 29.60 -4.74
C PRO A 1082 -19.35 30.66 -5.12
N GLY A 1083 -19.71 30.75 -6.41
CA GLY A 1083 -20.73 31.65 -6.94
C GLY A 1083 -20.26 33.10 -7.03
N PRO A 1084 -21.13 34.01 -7.53
CA PRO A 1084 -20.81 35.41 -7.68
C PRO A 1084 -20.26 36.06 -6.40
N GLY A 1085 -19.17 36.82 -6.50
CA GLY A 1085 -18.49 37.46 -5.36
C GLY A 1085 -17.73 36.52 -4.42
N GLY A 1086 -17.82 35.20 -4.59
CA GLY A 1086 -17.08 34.21 -3.82
C GLY A 1086 -15.78 33.78 -4.51
N ALA A 1087 -14.84 33.20 -3.76
CA ALA A 1087 -13.60 32.66 -4.34
C ALA A 1087 -12.98 31.50 -3.54
N LEU A 1088 -12.16 30.70 -4.21
CA LEU A 1088 -11.27 29.72 -3.60
C LEU A 1088 -9.81 30.15 -3.80
N VAL A 1089 -9.00 30.06 -2.75
CA VAL A 1089 -7.56 30.26 -2.76
C VAL A 1089 -6.92 28.94 -2.32
N SER A 1090 -6.11 28.32 -3.18
CA SER A 1090 -5.48 27.04 -2.88
C SER A 1090 -4.04 27.00 -3.38
N LEU A 1091 -3.15 26.38 -2.59
CA LEU A 1091 -1.83 25.96 -3.05
C LEU A 1091 -1.91 24.56 -3.66
N CYS A 1092 -1.39 24.39 -4.87
CA CYS A 1092 -1.18 23.10 -5.51
C CYS A 1092 0.32 22.82 -5.59
N TRP A 1093 0.75 21.69 -5.03
CA TRP A 1093 2.14 21.26 -5.01
C TRP A 1093 2.50 20.54 -6.28
N SER A 1094 3.55 21.04 -6.96
CA SER A 1094 4.10 20.46 -8.19
C SER A 1094 3.06 20.02 -9.26
N PRO A 1095 1.96 20.75 -9.53
CA PRO A 1095 0.87 20.24 -10.39
C PRO A 1095 1.30 19.94 -11.83
N PHE A 1096 2.28 20.65 -12.37
CA PHE A 1096 2.71 20.53 -13.77
C PHE A 1096 4.19 20.19 -13.91
N ALA A 1097 5.01 20.45 -12.89
CA ALA A 1097 6.42 20.11 -12.88
C ALA A 1097 6.92 19.98 -11.43
N VAL A 1098 7.93 19.15 -11.24
CA VAL A 1098 8.52 18.86 -9.93
C VAL A 1098 9.01 20.17 -9.29
N GLU A 1099 8.59 20.40 -8.05
CA GLU A 1099 8.91 21.61 -7.26
C GLU A 1099 8.40 22.92 -7.88
N LYS A 1100 7.54 22.87 -8.90
CA LYS A 1100 6.88 24.05 -9.48
C LYS A 1100 5.44 24.13 -9.02
N ASN A 1101 5.25 24.76 -7.86
CA ASN A 1101 3.93 24.97 -7.25
C ASN A 1101 3.06 25.97 -8.02
N ALA A 1102 1.74 25.84 -7.87
CA ALA A 1102 0.76 26.80 -8.37
C ALA A 1102 -0.14 27.33 -7.25
N ILE A 1103 -0.36 28.64 -7.20
CA ILE A 1103 -1.40 29.26 -6.38
C ILE A 1103 -2.63 29.47 -7.27
N VAL A 1104 -3.78 28.99 -6.83
CA VAL A 1104 -5.02 29.02 -7.59
C VAL A 1104 -5.96 30.02 -6.95
N LEU A 1105 -6.36 31.05 -7.69
CA LEU A 1105 -7.37 32.04 -7.31
C LEU A 1105 -8.63 31.80 -8.14
N ALA A 1106 -9.50 30.92 -7.66
CA ALA A 1106 -10.64 30.46 -8.43
C ALA A 1106 -11.93 31.23 -8.12
N SER A 1107 -12.56 31.80 -9.15
CA SER A 1107 -13.81 32.58 -9.06
C SER A 1107 -14.52 32.62 -10.41
N SER A 1108 -15.85 32.73 -10.39
CA SER A 1108 -16.68 32.89 -11.59
C SER A 1108 -16.79 34.34 -12.07
N ASP A 1109 -16.44 35.32 -11.23
CA ASP A 1109 -16.53 36.74 -11.57
C ASP A 1109 -15.37 37.59 -11.03
N LEU A 1110 -15.35 38.86 -11.43
CA LEU A 1110 -14.35 39.84 -11.05
C LEU A 1110 -14.37 40.18 -9.55
N ALA A 1111 -15.55 40.24 -8.93
CA ALA A 1111 -15.68 40.60 -7.52
C ALA A 1111 -15.03 39.53 -6.64
N GLY A 1112 -15.30 38.26 -6.92
CA GLY A 1112 -14.67 37.12 -6.27
C GLY A 1112 -13.16 37.08 -6.51
N LEU A 1113 -12.69 37.34 -7.75
CA LEU A 1113 -11.24 37.43 -8.01
C LEU A 1113 -10.55 38.51 -7.16
N LYS A 1114 -11.15 39.71 -7.06
CA LYS A 1114 -10.62 40.78 -6.19
C LYS A 1114 -10.58 40.36 -4.72
N ALA A 1115 -11.62 39.66 -4.25
CA ALA A 1115 -11.68 39.14 -2.89
C ALA A 1115 -10.61 38.05 -2.64
N ALA A 1116 -10.34 37.19 -3.63
CA ALA A 1116 -9.28 36.19 -3.59
C ALA A 1116 -7.89 36.84 -3.47
N VAL A 1117 -7.63 37.89 -4.25
CA VAL A 1117 -6.38 38.67 -4.20
C VAL A 1117 -6.19 39.29 -2.81
N GLU A 1118 -7.23 39.91 -2.25
CA GLU A 1118 -7.13 40.48 -0.90
C GLU A 1118 -6.86 39.39 0.15
N ALA A 1119 -7.56 38.25 0.10
CA ALA A 1119 -7.33 37.13 1.03
C ALA A 1119 -5.90 36.57 0.91
N LEU A 1120 -5.37 36.40 -0.31
CA LEU A 1120 -3.98 35.97 -0.52
C LEU A 1120 -2.99 36.96 0.09
N THR A 1121 -3.21 38.25 -0.13
CA THR A 1121 -2.29 39.31 0.33
C THR A 1121 -2.37 39.57 1.83
N GLN A 1122 -3.47 39.19 2.48
CA GLN A 1122 -3.57 39.19 3.94
C GLN A 1122 -2.65 38.15 4.59
N LEU A 1123 -2.33 37.05 3.90
CA LEU A 1123 -1.36 36.07 4.43
C LEU A 1123 0.07 36.60 4.50
N LEU A 1124 0.36 37.67 3.75
CA LEU A 1124 1.67 38.34 3.68
C LEU A 1124 1.83 39.47 4.73
N LYS A 1125 0.73 39.84 5.40
CA LYS A 1125 0.73 40.78 6.53
C LYS A 1125 1.01 40.02 7.82
#